data_AF-A0A934ZW43-F1
#
_entry.id   AF-A0A934ZW43-F1
#
_cell.length_a   1.000
_cell.length_b   1.000
_cell.length_c   1.000
_cell.angle_alpha   90.00
_cell.angle_beta   90.00
_cell.angle_gamma   90.00
#
_symmetry.space_group_name_H-M   'P 1'
#
loop_
_entity.id
_entity.type
_entity.pdbx_description
1 polymer ?
#
loop_
_entity_poly.entity_id
_entity_poly.type
_entity_poly.pdbx_seq_one_letter_code
_entity_poly.pdbx_strand_id
1 'polypeptide(L)'
;MSDVTVSQFAEVLKVPVDRLLVQLESAGITVAGPDDLISDEAKLELLGHLRRSHGESGGGSGAGAAAPPKITLKRKTTSELKLAGMQGRARTVNVEVRKKRTYVKRDVLEEQARQQQEETGGKQREIEEQQRLERERQETARLEGERIELENRKRIEDEAARKKAAEDTRRAQEEQRVRQESEKTRRPTESPAVVERPAKAANEAPARGADRGGDRGTRYGRQELHVVGDASKRKKKKRVRERTTGSGMSVEARHAFEMPTAPVKREISIGETITAQEIAQKMAIKATEVIKTMMNMGVMATINQPIDQDTAVLVVEEMGHVAKMLKDDQMEADLQGDKAPDDEQSRPPVVTVMGHVDHGKTSLLDHIRRSKVASGEAGGITQHIGAYHVETDKGVVTFLDTPGHAAFTAMRARGAKATDIVVLVVAADDGVMPQTVEAVQHARAAGVPIVVAVNKMDKPDADMDRVRTELAKHQVIPEDWGGENIFVPVSAKTGLGIDQLLDSILLQSEVLELKAPVNGLATGIVIESSIEKGRGAVATVLVKKGTLKTGDPIIAGAEFGRVRAMFDETGKAVQSAGPSFPVQVLGLSGAPNAGEEFLAVESERKSREVALYRQGKYRDVKLAKQASSIQDVFATMGEQQAGIVAVMLKTDVQGSAEALRDSLAKLSTAEVQVKIIASGVGGITVSDVQLAAASKALIIGFNVRADSGAREALKDSDVDLRYYSVIYEAIDDVKQMMSGMLAPEVKEQILGVATVREVFRSSKFGVVAGCLVTDGVVKRNNPIRVLRDNVVIFEGALESLRRFKDEANEVRSGTECGIGVKNYQDIRAADQIECYSRVEIARTL
;
A
#
# COMPACT_ATOMS: atom_id res chain seq x y z
N MET A 1 41.05 -38.19 27.67
CA MET A 1 42.50 -38.38 27.79
C MET A 1 42.91 -39.39 26.75
N SER A 2 43.57 -38.90 25.71
CA SER A 2 44.19 -39.70 24.65
C SER A 2 45.29 -38.80 24.12
N ASP A 3 46.51 -38.97 24.62
CA ASP A 3 47.64 -38.15 24.25
C ASP A 3 48.01 -38.45 22.78
N VAL A 4 48.30 -37.40 22.02
CA VAL A 4 48.47 -37.46 20.56
C VAL A 4 49.87 -36.95 20.22
N THR A 5 50.58 -37.62 19.31
CA THR A 5 51.92 -37.18 18.90
C THR A 5 51.85 -35.89 18.08
N VAL A 6 52.94 -35.11 18.06
CA VAL A 6 53.05 -33.91 17.22
C VAL A 6 52.75 -34.22 15.75
N SER A 7 53.25 -35.35 15.25
CA SER A 7 53.04 -35.87 13.89
C SER A 7 51.55 -36.08 13.57
N GLN A 8 50.82 -36.79 14.42
CA GLN A 8 49.38 -37.02 14.25
C GLN A 8 48.56 -35.73 14.38
N PHE A 9 48.95 -34.83 15.29
CA PHE A 9 48.27 -33.54 15.46
C PHE A 9 48.50 -32.61 14.25
N ALA A 10 49.68 -32.66 13.63
CA ALA A 10 50.00 -31.96 12.38
C ALA A 10 49.15 -32.44 11.19
N GLU A 11 48.96 -33.77 11.05
CA GLU A 11 48.08 -34.34 10.01
C GLU A 11 46.62 -33.89 10.18
N VAL A 12 46.09 -33.94 11.41
CA VAL A 12 44.72 -33.48 11.72
C VAL A 12 44.53 -31.99 11.38
N LEU A 13 45.53 -31.15 11.67
CA LEU A 13 45.52 -29.73 11.33
C LEU A 13 45.86 -29.43 9.86
N LYS A 14 46.32 -30.44 9.09
CA LYS A 14 46.84 -30.30 7.71
C LYS A 14 47.99 -29.29 7.58
N VAL A 15 48.84 -29.21 8.59
CA VAL A 15 50.03 -28.33 8.64
C VAL A 15 51.29 -29.20 8.56
N PRO A 16 52.35 -28.82 7.80
CA PRO A 16 53.62 -29.55 7.82
C PRO A 16 54.22 -29.60 9.23
N VAL A 17 54.75 -30.76 9.65
CA VAL A 17 55.20 -31.01 11.04
C VAL A 17 56.23 -29.96 11.50
N ASP A 18 57.19 -29.61 10.65
CA ASP A 18 58.21 -28.59 10.92
C ASP A 18 57.60 -27.23 11.26
N ARG A 19 56.50 -26.87 10.60
CA ARG A 19 55.78 -25.61 10.82
C ARG A 19 54.96 -25.65 12.11
N LEU A 20 54.43 -26.82 12.48
CA LEU A 20 53.75 -26.99 13.77
C LEU A 20 54.74 -26.92 14.94
N LEU A 21 55.94 -27.52 14.80
CA LEU A 21 57.00 -27.43 15.80
C LEU A 21 57.43 -25.99 16.08
N VAL A 22 57.67 -25.18 15.02
CA VAL A 22 57.95 -23.74 15.16
C VAL A 22 56.78 -22.97 15.80
N GLN A 23 55.53 -23.39 15.55
CA GLN A 23 54.36 -22.76 16.19
C GLN A 23 54.23 -23.12 17.68
N LEU A 24 54.53 -24.37 18.07
CA LEU A 24 54.60 -24.81 19.47
C LEU A 24 55.70 -24.08 20.24
N GLU A 25 56.91 -24.00 19.67
CA GLU A 25 58.03 -23.24 20.22
C GLU A 25 57.66 -21.75 20.37
N SER A 26 57.02 -21.14 19.36
CA SER A 26 56.55 -19.75 19.44
C SER A 26 55.48 -19.50 20.51
N ALA A 27 54.74 -20.54 20.92
CA ALA A 27 53.76 -20.48 22.01
C ALA A 27 54.39 -20.71 23.40
N GLY A 28 55.70 -20.99 23.47
CA GLY A 28 56.40 -21.32 24.70
C GLY A 28 56.37 -22.80 25.10
N ILE A 29 55.83 -23.67 24.23
CA ILE A 29 55.67 -25.11 24.49
C ILE A 29 56.91 -25.84 23.95
N THR A 30 57.82 -26.22 24.84
CA THR A 30 59.04 -26.96 24.48
C THR A 30 58.72 -28.43 24.19
N VAL A 31 58.96 -28.89 22.96
CA VAL A 31 58.71 -30.26 22.50
C VAL A 31 59.95 -30.79 21.79
N ALA A 32 60.38 -32.03 22.09
CA ALA A 32 61.70 -32.51 21.69
C ALA A 32 61.78 -33.04 20.24
N GLY A 33 60.65 -33.36 19.62
CA GLY A 33 60.61 -33.90 18.26
C GLY A 33 59.19 -34.25 17.78
N PRO A 34 59.05 -34.83 16.57
CA PRO A 34 57.76 -35.08 15.93
C PRO A 34 56.93 -36.21 16.57
N ASP A 35 57.56 -37.12 17.30
CA ASP A 35 56.91 -38.29 17.93
C ASP A 35 56.60 -38.08 19.42
N ASP A 36 56.86 -36.88 19.94
CA ASP A 36 56.62 -36.47 21.32
C ASP A 36 55.11 -36.21 21.57
N LEU A 37 54.65 -36.36 22.81
CA LEU A 37 53.22 -36.38 23.15
C LEU A 37 52.69 -35.01 23.61
N ILE A 38 51.63 -34.52 22.96
CA ILE A 38 50.99 -33.23 23.30
C ILE A 38 49.75 -33.47 24.16
N SER A 39 49.76 -32.90 25.37
CA SER A 39 48.62 -32.89 26.30
C SER A 39 47.49 -31.98 25.81
N ASP A 40 46.25 -32.22 26.29
CA ASP A 40 45.09 -31.40 25.89
C ASP A 40 45.18 -29.95 26.39
N GLU A 41 45.92 -29.69 27.48
CA GLU A 41 46.22 -28.34 27.99
C GLU A 41 47.17 -27.58 27.04
N ALA A 42 48.25 -28.22 26.57
CA ALA A 42 49.16 -27.63 25.60
C ALA A 42 48.48 -27.31 24.25
N LYS A 43 47.49 -28.12 23.84
CA LYS A 43 46.64 -27.82 22.66
C LYS A 43 45.81 -26.57 22.88
N LEU A 44 45.25 -26.37 24.07
CA LEU A 44 44.49 -25.17 24.44
C LEU A 44 45.39 -23.92 24.51
N GLU A 45 46.62 -24.04 25.03
CA GLU A 45 47.58 -22.93 25.05
C GLU A 45 48.05 -22.53 23.65
N LEU A 46 48.34 -23.51 22.77
CA LEU A 46 48.65 -23.25 21.36
C LEU A 46 47.48 -22.56 20.65
N LEU A 47 46.24 -23.04 20.84
CA LEU A 47 45.04 -22.41 20.28
C LEU A 47 44.83 -20.99 20.83
N GLY A 48 45.09 -20.77 22.12
CA GLY A 48 45.07 -19.45 22.74
C GLY A 48 46.16 -18.52 22.23
N HIS A 49 47.37 -19.03 21.96
CA HIS A 49 48.44 -18.27 21.32
C HIS A 49 48.08 -17.91 19.87
N LEU A 50 47.59 -18.88 19.08
CA LEU A 50 47.16 -18.66 17.71
C LEU A 50 46.02 -17.62 17.63
N ARG A 51 45.01 -17.67 18.52
CA ARG A 51 43.97 -16.63 18.60
C ARG A 51 44.53 -15.25 18.94
N ARG A 52 45.44 -15.15 19.91
CA ARG A 52 46.11 -13.89 20.26
C ARG A 52 46.92 -13.32 19.08
N SER A 53 47.69 -14.16 18.40
CA SER A 53 48.49 -13.77 17.22
C SER A 53 47.65 -13.41 15.98
N HIS A 54 46.47 -14.02 15.81
CA HIS A 54 45.51 -13.69 14.75
C HIS A 54 44.50 -12.58 15.13
N GLY A 55 44.63 -11.95 16.30
CA GLY A 55 44.03 -10.64 16.57
C GLY A 55 42.91 -10.58 17.61
N GLU A 56 42.96 -11.38 18.67
CA GLU A 56 42.05 -11.21 19.82
C GLU A 56 42.81 -10.91 21.13
N SER A 57 42.70 -9.67 21.64
CA SER A 57 43.32 -9.25 22.92
C SER A 57 42.52 -8.16 23.66
N GLY A 58 41.47 -8.61 24.37
CA GLY A 58 40.97 -8.11 25.67
C GLY A 58 40.66 -6.61 25.87
N GLY A 59 39.38 -6.27 26.07
CA GLY A 59 38.96 -4.87 26.30
C GLY A 59 37.58 -4.57 26.90
N GLY A 60 37.03 -5.44 27.77
CA GLY A 60 35.97 -5.06 28.74
C GLY A 60 34.57 -4.62 28.24
N SER A 61 33.60 -5.55 28.28
CA SER A 61 32.15 -5.31 28.52
C SER A 61 31.46 -4.10 27.86
N GLY A 62 30.79 -4.31 26.74
CA GLY A 62 29.80 -3.38 26.17
C GLY A 62 29.28 -3.84 24.81
N ALA A 63 27.99 -3.66 24.52
CA ALA A 63 27.41 -4.08 23.24
C ALA A 63 27.81 -3.12 22.10
N GLY A 64 28.32 -3.66 20.99
CA GLY A 64 28.63 -2.89 19.78
C GLY A 64 29.34 -3.72 18.71
N ALA A 65 28.86 -3.66 17.47
CA ALA A 65 29.45 -4.40 16.36
C ALA A 65 30.80 -3.81 15.94
N ALA A 66 31.87 -4.61 16.02
CA ALA A 66 33.21 -4.20 15.57
C ALA A 66 33.27 -4.11 14.03
N ALA A 67 33.62 -2.94 13.51
CA ALA A 67 33.59 -2.69 12.07
C ALA A 67 34.79 -3.33 11.32
N PRO A 68 34.56 -3.99 10.16
CA PRO A 68 35.61 -4.67 9.39
C PRO A 68 36.62 -3.71 8.72
N PRO A 69 37.81 -4.20 8.32
CA PRO A 69 38.95 -3.37 7.94
C PRO A 69 38.71 -2.51 6.68
N LYS A 70 39.23 -1.28 6.74
CA LYS A 70 38.85 -0.15 5.87
C LYS A 70 39.96 0.21 4.87
N ILE A 71 39.90 -0.34 3.66
CA ILE A 71 40.77 0.10 2.55
C ILE A 71 40.22 1.43 2.02
N THR A 72 41.07 2.47 1.92
CA THR A 72 40.61 3.81 1.50
C THR A 72 41.34 4.32 0.26
N LEU A 73 40.61 4.36 -0.86
CA LEU A 73 41.07 4.95 -2.11
C LEU A 73 40.85 6.48 -2.07
N LYS A 74 41.90 7.23 -2.46
CA LYS A 74 41.90 8.69 -2.55
C LYS A 74 41.86 9.09 -4.03
N ARG A 75 40.72 9.56 -4.53
CA ARG A 75 40.64 10.16 -5.88
C ARG A 75 41.01 11.64 -5.78
N LYS A 76 42.02 12.04 -6.56
CA LYS A 76 42.35 13.46 -6.78
C LYS A 76 41.59 13.96 -8.00
N THR A 77 41.01 15.15 -7.89
CA THR A 77 40.41 15.89 -9.00
C THR A 77 40.74 17.37 -8.83
N THR A 78 41.45 17.94 -9.80
CA THR A 78 41.80 19.36 -9.86
C THR A 78 40.82 20.11 -10.75
N SER A 79 40.22 21.17 -10.22
CA SER A 79 39.32 22.07 -10.93
C SER A 79 39.86 23.49 -10.85
N GLU A 80 39.98 24.17 -11.99
CA GLU A 80 40.44 25.56 -12.04
C GLU A 80 39.25 26.52 -11.89
N LEU A 81 39.25 27.34 -10.84
CA LEU A 81 38.21 28.35 -10.62
C LEU A 81 38.75 29.73 -11.04
N LYS A 82 38.11 30.39 -12.00
CA LYS A 82 38.46 31.76 -12.41
C LYS A 82 37.65 32.76 -11.60
N LEU A 83 38.32 33.50 -10.72
CA LEU A 83 37.71 34.56 -9.91
C LEU A 83 38.03 35.93 -10.54
N ALA A 84 36.98 36.72 -10.78
CA ALA A 84 37.10 38.09 -11.24
C ALA A 84 37.34 39.03 -10.04
N GLY A 85 38.49 39.70 -10.01
CA GLY A 85 38.78 40.75 -9.03
C GLY A 85 38.18 42.09 -9.45
N MET A 86 37.85 42.94 -8.46
CA MET A 86 37.17 44.24 -8.64
C MET A 86 37.99 45.33 -9.39
N GLN A 87 39.14 44.96 -9.97
CA GLN A 87 39.96 45.76 -10.88
C GLN A 87 40.45 44.91 -12.08
N GLY A 88 39.52 44.33 -12.85
CA GLY A 88 39.72 43.93 -14.25
C GLY A 88 40.69 42.78 -14.57
N ARG A 89 41.47 42.27 -13.61
CA ARG A 89 42.36 41.11 -13.79
C ARG A 89 41.80 39.87 -13.09
N ALA A 90 41.41 38.87 -13.88
CA ALA A 90 41.00 37.57 -13.36
C ALA A 90 42.20 36.80 -12.81
N ARG A 91 42.02 36.12 -11.67
CA ARG A 91 42.96 35.11 -11.15
C ARG A 91 42.34 33.73 -11.30
N THR A 92 43.04 32.83 -11.99
CA THR A 92 42.77 31.40 -11.91
C THR A 92 43.31 30.87 -10.57
N VAL A 93 42.48 30.14 -9.82
CA VAL A 93 42.85 29.47 -8.57
C VAL A 93 42.58 27.99 -8.74
N ASN A 94 43.62 27.17 -8.63
CA ASN A 94 43.52 25.73 -8.86
C ASN A 94 43.13 25.02 -7.54
N VAL A 95 41.91 24.49 -7.51
CA VAL A 95 41.34 23.84 -6.32
C VAL A 95 41.49 22.32 -6.45
N GLU A 96 42.30 21.72 -5.58
CA GLU A 96 42.46 20.25 -5.50
C GLU A 96 41.41 19.65 -4.54
N VAL A 97 40.32 19.12 -5.08
CA VAL A 97 39.31 18.42 -4.29
C VAL A 97 39.73 16.96 -4.12
N ARG A 98 39.84 16.51 -2.86
CA ARG A 98 40.22 15.12 -2.49
C ARG A 98 39.02 14.41 -1.87
N LYS A 99 38.41 13.46 -2.60
CA LYS A 99 37.37 12.58 -2.05
C LYS A 99 37.96 11.23 -1.61
N LYS A 100 37.55 10.76 -0.43
CA LYS A 100 37.96 9.50 0.21
C LYS A 100 36.72 8.60 0.31
N ARG A 101 36.73 7.44 -0.34
CA ARG A 101 35.74 6.37 -0.12
C ARG A 101 36.44 5.15 0.47
N THR A 102 35.65 4.30 1.12
CA THR A 102 36.13 3.22 1.99
C THR A 102 35.47 1.92 1.57
N TYR A 103 36.25 0.85 1.38
CA TYR A 103 35.76 -0.48 1.03
C TYR A 103 36.28 -1.54 2.00
N VAL A 104 35.55 -2.66 2.03
CA VAL A 104 35.77 -3.82 2.88
C VAL A 104 35.82 -5.05 1.97
N LYS A 105 36.73 -5.99 2.23
CA LYS A 105 36.78 -7.30 1.57
C LYS A 105 35.91 -8.32 2.31
N ARG A 106 35.27 -9.24 1.57
CA ARG A 106 34.33 -10.27 2.12
C ARG A 106 34.72 -11.70 1.72
N ASP A 107 35.87 -11.82 1.08
CA ASP A 107 36.25 -12.87 0.14
C ASP A 107 36.28 -14.29 0.77
N VAL A 108 36.51 -14.40 2.08
CA VAL A 108 36.72 -15.67 2.81
C VAL A 108 35.42 -16.33 3.31
N LEU A 109 34.34 -15.55 3.50
CA LEU A 109 33.04 -16.09 3.93
C LEU A 109 32.23 -16.67 2.75
N GLU A 110 32.50 -16.20 1.53
CA GLU A 110 31.71 -16.59 0.36
C GLU A 110 32.06 -17.98 -0.19
N GLU A 111 33.29 -18.47 -0.04
CA GLU A 111 33.65 -19.83 -0.52
C GLU A 111 32.98 -20.93 0.33
N GLN A 112 32.96 -20.80 1.66
CA GLN A 112 32.28 -21.75 2.54
C GLN A 112 30.75 -21.68 2.37
N ALA A 113 30.19 -20.47 2.18
CA ALA A 113 28.77 -20.29 1.88
C ALA A 113 28.38 -20.92 0.53
N ARG A 114 29.20 -20.73 -0.53
CA ARG A 114 28.95 -21.34 -1.84
C ARG A 114 28.95 -22.86 -1.79
N GLN A 115 29.92 -23.49 -1.13
CA GLN A 115 29.97 -24.96 -1.05
C GLN A 115 28.72 -25.53 -0.34
N GLN A 116 28.24 -24.90 0.73
CA GLN A 116 26.99 -25.30 1.39
C GLN A 116 25.74 -24.98 0.56
N GLN A 117 25.73 -23.89 -0.22
CA GLN A 117 24.63 -23.51 -1.11
C GLN A 117 24.55 -24.38 -2.38
N GLU A 118 25.66 -24.90 -2.88
CA GLU A 118 25.67 -25.83 -4.01
C GLU A 118 25.14 -27.22 -3.59
N GLU A 119 25.53 -27.74 -2.42
CA GLU A 119 24.98 -29.00 -1.90
C GLU A 119 23.49 -28.92 -1.53
N THR A 120 23.05 -27.82 -0.92
CA THR A 120 21.62 -27.63 -0.58
C THR A 120 20.78 -27.28 -1.82
N GLY A 121 21.31 -26.44 -2.72
CA GLY A 121 20.66 -26.08 -3.98
C GLY A 121 20.51 -27.24 -4.96
N GLY A 122 21.44 -28.20 -4.97
CA GLY A 122 21.28 -29.46 -5.72
C GLY A 122 20.07 -30.26 -5.22
N LYS A 123 20.05 -30.57 -3.92
CA LYS A 123 18.96 -31.34 -3.27
C LYS A 123 17.60 -30.61 -3.37
N GLN A 124 17.58 -29.28 -3.26
CA GLN A 124 16.35 -28.50 -3.44
C GLN A 124 15.83 -28.57 -4.87
N ARG A 125 16.69 -28.57 -5.90
CA ARG A 125 16.26 -28.72 -7.30
C ARG A 125 15.70 -30.11 -7.59
N GLU A 126 16.31 -31.17 -7.07
CA GLU A 126 15.77 -32.53 -7.19
C GLU A 126 14.38 -32.65 -6.54
N ILE A 127 14.17 -32.00 -5.39
CA ILE A 127 12.87 -31.95 -4.71
C ILE A 127 11.86 -31.07 -5.46
N GLU A 128 12.24 -29.91 -6.00
CA GLU A 128 11.36 -29.08 -6.83
C GLU A 128 10.96 -29.77 -8.14
N GLU A 129 11.88 -30.49 -8.78
CA GLU A 129 11.62 -31.20 -10.03
C GLU A 129 10.70 -32.42 -9.81
N GLN A 130 10.89 -33.16 -8.71
CA GLN A 130 9.94 -34.18 -8.26
C GLN A 130 8.57 -33.58 -7.92
N GLN A 131 8.50 -32.48 -7.17
CA GLN A 131 7.24 -31.82 -6.85
C GLN A 131 6.54 -31.21 -8.08
N ARG A 132 7.29 -30.75 -9.10
CA ARG A 132 6.73 -30.35 -10.40
C ARG A 132 6.12 -31.55 -11.12
N LEU A 133 6.85 -32.65 -11.23
CA LEU A 133 6.36 -33.89 -11.86
C LEU A 133 5.14 -34.47 -11.14
N GLU A 134 5.06 -34.38 -9.82
CA GLU A 134 3.86 -34.76 -9.06
C GLU A 134 2.69 -33.78 -9.27
N ARG A 135 2.94 -32.46 -9.27
CA ARG A 135 1.88 -31.46 -9.52
C ARG A 135 1.34 -31.56 -10.95
N GLU A 136 2.18 -31.73 -11.97
CA GLU A 136 1.75 -31.93 -13.36
C GLU A 136 0.96 -33.25 -13.52
N ARG A 137 1.33 -34.32 -12.79
CA ARG A 137 0.54 -35.56 -12.73
C ARG A 137 -0.80 -35.38 -12.02
N GLN A 138 -0.85 -34.64 -10.91
CA GLN A 138 -2.09 -34.34 -10.20
C GLN A 138 -3.01 -33.43 -11.03
N GLU A 139 -2.46 -32.45 -11.73
CA GLU A 139 -3.20 -31.52 -12.58
C GLU A 139 -3.74 -32.22 -13.84
N THR A 140 -2.95 -33.07 -14.50
CA THR A 140 -3.47 -33.90 -15.61
C THR A 140 -4.56 -34.88 -15.14
N ALA A 141 -4.38 -35.55 -14.00
CA ALA A 141 -5.43 -36.41 -13.42
C ALA A 141 -6.70 -35.62 -13.05
N ARG A 142 -6.57 -34.37 -12.58
CA ARG A 142 -7.71 -33.49 -12.27
C ARG A 142 -8.46 -33.06 -13.53
N LEU A 143 -7.74 -32.67 -14.58
CA LEU A 143 -8.29 -32.31 -15.88
C LEU A 143 -8.97 -33.49 -16.59
N GLU A 144 -8.43 -34.72 -16.46
CA GLU A 144 -9.11 -35.92 -16.93
C GLU A 144 -10.37 -36.24 -16.11
N GLY A 145 -10.32 -36.07 -14.78
CA GLY A 145 -11.48 -36.20 -13.90
C GLY A 145 -12.61 -35.23 -14.25
N GLU A 146 -12.32 -33.93 -14.36
CA GLU A 146 -13.28 -32.90 -14.78
C GLU A 146 -13.85 -33.17 -16.17
N ARG A 147 -13.04 -33.70 -17.09
CA ARG A 147 -13.48 -34.06 -18.45
C ARG A 147 -14.41 -35.27 -18.46
N ILE A 148 -14.14 -36.28 -17.64
CA ILE A 148 -15.02 -37.44 -17.43
C ILE A 148 -16.33 -37.01 -16.75
N GLU A 149 -16.27 -36.13 -15.74
CA GLU A 149 -17.46 -35.56 -15.12
C GLU A 149 -18.31 -34.76 -16.12
N LEU A 150 -17.71 -33.90 -16.95
CA LEU A 150 -18.42 -33.13 -17.96
C LEU A 150 -19.04 -34.03 -19.04
N GLU A 151 -18.41 -35.14 -19.41
CA GLU A 151 -19.01 -36.10 -20.33
C GLU A 151 -20.17 -36.87 -19.68
N ASN A 152 -20.02 -37.35 -18.45
CA ASN A 152 -21.09 -38.00 -17.70
C ASN A 152 -22.28 -37.05 -17.45
N ARG A 153 -22.03 -35.78 -17.13
CA ARG A 153 -23.04 -34.74 -16.94
C ARG A 153 -23.83 -34.50 -18.23
N LYS A 154 -23.14 -34.39 -19.37
CA LYS A 154 -23.79 -34.30 -20.69
C LYS A 154 -24.59 -35.54 -21.05
N ARG A 155 -24.10 -36.75 -20.75
CA ARG A 155 -24.85 -38.00 -20.96
C ARG A 155 -26.15 -38.02 -20.12
N ILE A 156 -26.10 -37.55 -18.88
CA ILE A 156 -27.27 -37.44 -17.99
C ILE A 156 -28.24 -36.35 -18.51
N GLU A 157 -27.74 -35.21 -18.97
CA GLU A 157 -28.54 -34.14 -19.58
C GLU A 157 -29.21 -34.59 -20.88
N ASP A 158 -28.50 -35.31 -21.77
CA ASP A 158 -29.04 -35.90 -22.99
C ASP A 158 -30.10 -36.98 -22.69
N GLU A 159 -29.89 -37.82 -21.69
CA GLU A 159 -30.89 -38.83 -21.30
C GLU A 159 -32.13 -38.18 -20.66
N ALA A 160 -31.94 -37.14 -19.84
CA ALA A 160 -33.03 -36.34 -19.29
C ALA A 160 -33.80 -35.56 -20.37
N ALA A 161 -33.10 -35.00 -21.36
CA ALA A 161 -33.71 -34.34 -22.52
C ALA A 161 -34.51 -35.33 -23.37
N ARG A 162 -33.98 -36.55 -23.62
CA ARG A 162 -34.71 -37.62 -24.33
C ARG A 162 -35.94 -38.09 -23.54
N LYS A 163 -35.85 -38.21 -22.22
CA LYS A 163 -37.00 -38.55 -21.35
C LYS A 163 -38.07 -37.45 -21.39
N LYS A 164 -37.69 -36.17 -21.29
CA LYS A 164 -38.61 -35.03 -21.44
C LYS A 164 -39.27 -35.03 -22.83
N ALA A 165 -38.51 -35.15 -23.91
CA ALA A 165 -39.09 -35.21 -25.26
C ALA A 165 -40.04 -36.41 -25.46
N ALA A 166 -39.75 -37.56 -24.83
CA ALA A 166 -40.64 -38.72 -24.82
C ALA A 166 -41.91 -38.53 -23.95
N GLU A 167 -41.83 -37.69 -22.92
CA GLU A 167 -42.97 -37.31 -22.09
C GLU A 167 -43.83 -36.24 -22.78
N ASP A 168 -43.22 -35.20 -23.34
CA ASP A 168 -43.88 -34.12 -24.08
C ASP A 168 -44.59 -34.66 -25.33
N THR A 169 -43.99 -35.63 -26.05
CA THR A 169 -44.66 -36.29 -27.18
C THR A 169 -45.81 -37.21 -26.74
N ARG A 170 -45.76 -37.80 -25.54
CA ARG A 170 -46.92 -38.52 -24.96
C ARG A 170 -48.02 -37.54 -24.56
N ARG A 171 -47.69 -36.46 -23.84
CA ARG A 171 -48.64 -35.39 -23.46
C ARG A 171 -49.30 -34.78 -24.70
N ALA A 172 -48.55 -34.51 -25.77
CA ALA A 172 -49.11 -34.00 -27.02
C ALA A 172 -50.05 -35.01 -27.73
N GLN A 173 -49.76 -36.32 -27.67
CA GLN A 173 -50.67 -37.36 -28.18
C GLN A 173 -51.94 -37.51 -27.32
N GLU A 174 -51.83 -37.30 -26.01
CA GLU A 174 -52.95 -37.30 -25.07
C GLU A 174 -53.84 -36.06 -25.26
N GLU A 175 -53.26 -34.86 -25.37
CA GLU A 175 -53.99 -33.64 -25.75
C GLU A 175 -54.66 -33.76 -27.13
N GLN A 176 -54.01 -34.39 -28.12
CA GLN A 176 -54.62 -34.63 -29.43
C GLN A 176 -55.80 -35.60 -29.35
N ARG A 177 -55.75 -36.63 -28.50
CA ARG A 177 -56.90 -37.52 -28.23
C ARG A 177 -58.05 -36.76 -27.58
N VAL A 178 -57.78 -36.01 -26.50
CA VAL A 178 -58.79 -35.21 -25.80
C VAL A 178 -59.41 -34.16 -26.73
N ARG A 179 -58.63 -33.52 -27.61
CA ARG A 179 -59.17 -32.61 -28.64
C ARG A 179 -60.06 -33.34 -29.65
N GLN A 180 -59.63 -34.46 -30.24
CA GLN A 180 -60.44 -35.24 -31.18
C GLN A 180 -61.72 -35.81 -30.57
N GLU A 181 -61.72 -36.09 -29.26
CA GLU A 181 -62.90 -36.52 -28.51
C GLU A 181 -63.87 -35.34 -28.27
N SER A 182 -63.34 -34.15 -27.96
CA SER A 182 -64.13 -32.92 -27.80
C SER A 182 -64.71 -32.36 -29.12
N GLU A 183 -64.03 -32.53 -30.26
CA GLU A 183 -64.54 -32.11 -31.57
C GLU A 183 -65.71 -32.98 -32.05
N LYS A 184 -65.77 -34.26 -31.63
CA LYS A 184 -66.88 -35.16 -31.95
C LYS A 184 -68.21 -34.79 -31.26
N THR A 185 -68.19 -33.94 -30.24
CA THR A 185 -69.39 -33.58 -29.46
C THR A 185 -70.08 -32.28 -29.92
N ARG A 186 -69.60 -31.58 -30.96
CA ARG A 186 -70.11 -30.24 -31.33
C ARG A 186 -70.34 -29.99 -32.84
N ARG A 187 -71.44 -30.54 -33.35
CA ARG A 187 -72.23 -30.15 -34.55
C ARG A 187 -73.72 -30.41 -34.22
N PRO A 188 -74.74 -29.79 -34.87
CA PRO A 188 -74.80 -29.14 -36.19
C PRO A 188 -75.05 -27.59 -36.09
N THR A 189 -75.26 -26.76 -37.13
CA THR A 189 -76.15 -26.82 -38.31
C THR A 189 -75.61 -26.19 -39.62
N GLU A 190 -76.47 -26.17 -40.64
CA GLU A 190 -76.24 -26.21 -42.10
C GLU A 190 -75.75 -24.92 -42.79
N SER A 191 -74.85 -25.11 -43.78
CA SER A 191 -74.98 -24.83 -45.24
C SER A 191 -75.89 -23.70 -45.79
N PRO A 192 -75.66 -23.19 -47.04
CA PRO A 192 -74.40 -23.03 -47.80
C PRO A 192 -74.28 -21.73 -48.67
N ALA A 193 -73.19 -21.63 -49.45
CA ALA A 193 -73.10 -21.12 -50.85
C ALA A 193 -72.67 -19.65 -51.22
N VAL A 194 -71.41 -19.54 -51.69
CA VAL A 194 -70.91 -18.88 -52.95
C VAL A 194 -70.85 -17.32 -53.10
N VAL A 195 -69.79 -16.89 -53.83
CA VAL A 195 -69.42 -15.60 -54.52
C VAL A 195 -68.86 -14.34 -53.80
N GLU A 196 -67.86 -13.78 -54.52
CA GLU A 196 -67.49 -12.36 -54.79
C GLU A 196 -66.48 -11.50 -53.97
N ARG A 197 -65.33 -11.30 -54.63
CA ARG A 197 -64.42 -10.13 -54.83
C ARG A 197 -65.13 -8.76 -55.07
N PRO A 198 -64.43 -7.61 -55.29
CA PRO A 198 -63.03 -7.19 -55.02
C PRO A 198 -62.91 -5.69 -54.50
N ALA A 199 -61.75 -5.03 -54.79
CA ALA A 199 -61.43 -3.57 -54.81
C ALA A 199 -60.51 -3.07 -53.66
N LYS A 200 -59.27 -2.58 -53.87
CA LYS A 200 -58.75 -1.36 -54.58
C LYS A 200 -58.82 -0.09 -53.69
N ALA A 201 -57.85 0.84 -53.68
CA ALA A 201 -56.60 1.02 -54.46
C ALA A 201 -55.54 1.90 -53.75
N ALA A 202 -54.36 2.03 -54.38
CA ALA A 202 -53.39 3.15 -54.30
C ALA A 202 -52.51 3.28 -53.01
N ASN A 203 -51.25 3.76 -53.07
CA ASN A 203 -50.46 4.18 -54.23
C ASN A 203 -48.93 3.91 -54.14
N GLU A 204 -48.24 4.25 -55.25
CA GLU A 204 -46.84 4.06 -55.67
C GLU A 204 -45.73 4.40 -54.63
N ALA A 205 -44.51 3.81 -54.61
CA ALA A 205 -43.61 3.25 -55.65
C ALA A 205 -42.86 4.32 -56.49
N PRO A 206 -41.84 3.99 -57.34
CA PRO A 206 -41.04 2.76 -57.48
C PRO A 206 -39.73 2.89 -56.64
N ALA A 207 -38.48 2.51 -56.98
CA ALA A 207 -37.72 1.88 -58.09
C ALA A 207 -36.36 1.42 -57.49
N ARG A 208 -35.53 0.47 -57.96
CA ARG A 208 -35.44 -0.52 -59.08
C ARG A 208 -34.65 -1.76 -58.49
N GLY A 209 -34.27 -2.87 -59.14
CA GLY A 209 -34.05 -3.25 -60.55
C GLY A 209 -32.57 -3.05 -60.96
N ALA A 210 -31.81 -4.00 -61.52
CA ALA A 210 -31.98 -5.42 -61.84
C ALA A 210 -30.55 -6.06 -61.99
N ASP A 211 -30.23 -7.30 -62.40
CA ASP A 211 -30.93 -8.45 -63.02
C ASP A 211 -30.06 -9.74 -62.86
N ARG A 212 -30.64 -10.95 -63.00
CA ARG A 212 -29.98 -12.30 -63.20
C ARG A 212 -29.13 -12.87 -62.02
N GLY A 213 -29.19 -14.15 -61.61
CA GLY A 213 -29.84 -15.36 -62.16
C GLY A 213 -28.87 -16.24 -62.97
N GLY A 214 -28.71 -17.56 -62.75
CA GLY A 214 -29.26 -18.47 -61.72
C GLY A 214 -29.44 -19.90 -62.27
N ASP A 215 -28.96 -20.94 -61.56
CA ASP A 215 -29.29 -22.35 -61.87
C ASP A 215 -29.25 -23.25 -60.61
N ARG A 216 -29.61 -24.52 -60.78
CA ARG A 216 -30.12 -25.47 -59.77
C ARG A 216 -29.01 -26.20 -59.01
N GLY A 217 -29.34 -26.70 -57.81
CA GLY A 217 -28.43 -27.47 -56.97
C GLY A 217 -28.82 -28.95 -56.76
N THR A 218 -27.91 -29.68 -56.14
CA THR A 218 -28.10 -30.98 -55.46
C THR A 218 -27.58 -30.80 -54.03
N ARG A 219 -28.31 -31.10 -52.96
CA ARG A 219 -28.92 -32.37 -52.50
C ARG A 219 -27.85 -33.34 -51.93
N TYR A 220 -27.92 -33.52 -50.60
CA TYR A 220 -26.97 -34.20 -49.70
C TYR A 220 -25.72 -33.40 -49.32
N GLY A 221 -25.35 -33.47 -48.02
CA GLY A 221 -24.30 -32.67 -47.40
C GLY A 221 -24.50 -32.49 -45.89
N ARG A 222 -24.38 -33.59 -45.12
CA ARG A 222 -24.23 -33.58 -43.66
C ARG A 222 -22.99 -34.39 -43.31
N GLN A 223 -22.39 -34.08 -42.17
CA GLN A 223 -21.26 -34.77 -41.53
C GLN A 223 -19.92 -34.56 -42.23
N GLU A 224 -18.79 -34.59 -41.52
CA GLU A 224 -18.49 -34.04 -40.18
C GLU A 224 -16.94 -34.04 -40.07
N LEU A 225 -16.41 -33.41 -39.04
CA LEU A 225 -14.96 -33.33 -38.83
C LEU A 225 -14.36 -34.74 -38.59
N HIS A 226 -13.21 -35.04 -39.19
CA HIS A 226 -12.36 -36.14 -38.73
C HIS A 226 -10.92 -35.67 -38.57
N VAL A 227 -10.27 -36.17 -37.51
CA VAL A 227 -8.94 -35.78 -37.03
C VAL A 227 -8.04 -37.03 -37.02
N VAL A 228 -6.72 -36.83 -36.88
CA VAL A 228 -5.65 -37.86 -36.88
C VAL A 228 -5.35 -38.41 -38.29
N GLY A 229 -4.09 -38.64 -38.69
CA GLY A 229 -2.82 -38.28 -38.06
C GLY A 229 -1.64 -39.09 -38.63
N ASP A 230 -0.47 -38.44 -38.74
CA ASP A 230 0.87 -38.94 -39.12
C ASP A 230 1.03 -39.90 -40.34
N ALA A 231 1.81 -39.45 -41.35
CA ALA A 231 2.41 -40.34 -42.36
C ALA A 231 3.56 -39.68 -43.16
N SER A 232 4.74 -39.53 -42.56
CA SER A 232 6.07 -39.66 -43.22
C SER A 232 6.45 -38.94 -44.55
N LYS A 233 7.56 -38.17 -44.49
CA LYS A 233 8.67 -38.11 -45.48
C LYS A 233 8.36 -38.12 -47.01
N ARG A 234 8.55 -36.96 -47.69
CA ARG A 234 9.56 -36.83 -48.78
C ARG A 234 9.81 -35.42 -49.34
N LYS A 235 11.07 -35.17 -49.72
CA LYS A 235 11.55 -34.01 -50.51
C LYS A 235 11.06 -34.09 -51.97
N LYS A 236 10.77 -32.95 -52.62
CA LYS A 236 11.62 -32.42 -53.73
C LYS A 236 11.25 -31.02 -54.24
N LYS A 237 12.30 -30.27 -54.65
CA LYS A 237 12.22 -29.03 -55.45
C LYS A 237 11.85 -29.30 -56.93
N LYS A 238 11.25 -28.31 -57.58
CA LYS A 238 11.33 -27.96 -59.02
C LYS A 238 11.52 -26.42 -59.09
N ARG A 239 12.21 -25.80 -60.07
CA ARG A 239 13.23 -26.23 -61.04
C ARG A 239 13.97 -24.94 -61.46
N VAL A 240 15.28 -24.79 -61.26
CA VAL A 240 16.37 -24.99 -62.26
C VAL A 240 16.22 -24.20 -63.58
N ARG A 241 17.12 -23.22 -63.75
CA ARG A 241 17.93 -22.86 -64.96
C ARG A 241 18.85 -21.70 -64.54
N GLU A 242 20.06 -21.47 -65.04
CA GLU A 242 21.10 -22.23 -65.78
C GLU A 242 22.41 -21.42 -65.54
N ARG A 243 23.66 -21.89 -65.42
CA ARG A 243 24.45 -22.90 -66.15
C ARG A 243 25.58 -23.48 -65.27
N THR A 244 26.29 -24.50 -65.77
CA THR A 244 27.53 -25.06 -65.20
C THR A 244 28.56 -25.36 -66.29
N THR A 245 29.83 -25.00 -66.06
CA THR A 245 31.10 -25.63 -66.52
C THR A 245 32.27 -24.67 -66.21
N GLY A 246 33.43 -25.11 -65.70
CA GLY A 246 33.72 -26.40 -65.06
C GLY A 246 35.21 -26.60 -64.73
N SER A 247 35.48 -27.39 -63.68
CA SER A 247 36.75 -28.09 -63.34
C SER A 247 38.01 -27.25 -63.02
N GLY A 248 38.83 -27.66 -62.04
CA GLY A 248 40.09 -26.94 -61.77
C GLY A 248 40.97 -27.22 -60.53
N MET A 249 40.80 -28.31 -59.78
CA MET A 249 41.75 -28.77 -58.72
C MET A 249 41.98 -27.85 -57.48
N SER A 250 42.65 -28.44 -56.48
CA SER A 250 42.83 -27.96 -55.10
C SER A 250 44.20 -27.32 -54.83
N VAL A 251 44.22 -26.28 -53.99
CA VAL A 251 45.38 -25.91 -53.14
C VAL A 251 44.85 -25.51 -51.75
N GLU A 252 45.66 -25.68 -50.71
CA GLU A 252 45.28 -25.53 -49.31
C GLU A 252 45.29 -24.08 -48.78
N ALA A 253 44.55 -23.89 -47.68
CA ALA A 253 44.77 -22.94 -46.58
C ALA A 253 45.39 -21.55 -46.86
N ARG A 254 44.55 -20.51 -46.74
CA ARG A 254 44.82 -19.31 -45.90
C ARG A 254 43.55 -18.47 -45.68
N HIS A 255 43.61 -17.58 -44.69
CA HIS A 255 42.59 -16.62 -44.27
C HIS A 255 41.28 -17.19 -43.72
N ALA A 256 41.31 -17.56 -42.44
CA ALA A 256 40.16 -17.25 -41.58
C ALA A 256 40.00 -15.72 -41.55
N PHE A 257 38.84 -15.21 -41.97
CA PHE A 257 38.53 -13.78 -41.99
C PHE A 257 37.78 -13.41 -40.70
N GLU A 258 38.52 -13.28 -39.60
CA GLU A 258 38.02 -12.54 -38.45
C GLU A 258 38.00 -11.06 -38.80
N MET A 259 36.80 -10.53 -39.02
CA MET A 259 36.55 -9.10 -39.03
C MET A 259 36.69 -8.62 -37.57
N PRO A 260 37.65 -7.75 -37.20
CA PRO A 260 37.71 -7.19 -35.86
C PRO A 260 36.56 -6.19 -35.71
N THR A 261 35.41 -6.67 -35.22
CA THR A 261 34.25 -5.84 -34.90
C THR A 261 34.59 -4.98 -33.68
N ALA A 262 35.20 -3.82 -33.92
CA ALA A 262 35.35 -2.79 -32.90
C ALA A 262 33.97 -2.52 -32.27
N PRO A 263 33.85 -2.56 -30.93
CA PRO A 263 32.55 -2.47 -30.27
C PRO A 263 31.90 -1.13 -30.60
N VAL A 264 30.78 -1.19 -31.34
CA VAL A 264 30.04 -0.01 -31.77
C VAL A 264 29.44 0.65 -30.53
N LYS A 265 30.04 1.76 -30.10
CA LYS A 265 29.55 2.53 -28.95
C LYS A 265 28.19 3.12 -29.30
N ARG A 266 27.14 2.64 -28.62
CA ARG A 266 25.78 3.17 -28.72
C ARG A 266 25.51 4.14 -27.57
N GLU A 267 24.72 5.18 -27.86
CA GLU A 267 23.98 5.89 -26.82
C GLU A 267 22.75 5.04 -26.45
N ILE A 268 22.54 4.83 -25.15
CA ILE A 268 21.47 3.97 -24.64
C ILE A 268 20.61 4.79 -23.68
N SER A 269 19.33 4.95 -24.02
CA SER A 269 18.33 5.58 -23.15
C SER A 269 17.92 4.62 -22.03
N ILE A 270 18.17 5.03 -20.79
CA ILE A 270 17.85 4.28 -19.56
C ILE A 270 16.81 5.09 -18.78
N GLY A 271 15.62 4.54 -18.56
CA GLY A 271 14.60 5.13 -17.67
C GLY A 271 14.87 4.79 -16.20
N GLU A 272 13.95 5.14 -15.29
CA GLU A 272 14.12 4.91 -13.85
C GLU A 272 14.30 3.42 -13.48
N THR A 273 13.61 2.52 -14.18
CA THR A 273 13.73 1.07 -14.05
C THR A 273 13.81 0.41 -15.42
N ILE A 274 14.67 -0.60 -15.57
CA ILE A 274 14.88 -1.34 -16.83
C ILE A 274 15.24 -2.80 -16.54
N THR A 275 14.86 -3.76 -17.39
CA THR A 275 15.30 -5.17 -17.21
C THR A 275 16.67 -5.45 -17.82
N ALA A 276 17.36 -6.49 -17.32
CA ALA A 276 18.62 -6.96 -17.92
C ALA A 276 18.44 -7.36 -19.40
N GLN A 277 17.26 -7.87 -19.77
CA GLN A 277 16.89 -8.16 -21.16
C GLN A 277 16.77 -6.89 -22.02
N GLU A 278 16.13 -5.83 -21.53
CA GLU A 278 15.98 -4.56 -22.27
C GLU A 278 17.32 -3.82 -22.41
N ILE A 279 18.15 -3.82 -21.36
CA ILE A 279 19.54 -3.34 -21.45
C ILE A 279 20.23 -4.08 -22.59
N ALA A 280 20.26 -5.42 -22.54
CA ALA A 280 20.91 -6.25 -23.56
C ALA A 280 20.37 -5.99 -24.98
N GLN A 281 19.06 -5.84 -25.15
CA GLN A 281 18.43 -5.53 -26.44
C GLN A 281 18.84 -4.15 -26.98
N LYS A 282 18.90 -3.10 -26.14
CA LYS A 282 19.35 -1.76 -26.53
C LYS A 282 20.85 -1.73 -26.90
N MET A 283 21.65 -2.55 -26.24
CA MET A 283 23.06 -2.79 -26.61
C MET A 283 23.20 -3.62 -27.90
N ALA A 284 22.19 -4.44 -28.22
CA ALA A 284 22.24 -5.60 -29.10
C ALA A 284 23.32 -6.64 -28.70
N ILE A 285 23.43 -6.86 -27.39
CA ILE A 285 24.31 -7.85 -26.74
C ILE A 285 23.42 -8.96 -26.13
N LYS A 286 23.97 -10.12 -25.78
CA LYS A 286 23.19 -11.18 -25.13
C LYS A 286 22.95 -10.87 -23.65
N ALA A 287 21.73 -11.11 -23.16
CA ALA A 287 21.40 -10.90 -21.75
C ALA A 287 22.32 -11.68 -20.77
N THR A 288 22.85 -12.83 -21.20
CA THR A 288 23.84 -13.62 -20.45
C THR A 288 25.19 -12.91 -20.23
N GLU A 289 25.54 -11.92 -21.05
CA GLU A 289 26.79 -11.15 -20.91
C GLU A 289 26.57 -9.92 -20.01
N VAL A 290 25.41 -9.28 -20.11
CA VAL A 290 24.94 -8.23 -19.18
C VAL A 290 24.81 -8.77 -17.75
N ILE A 291 24.22 -9.96 -17.57
CA ILE A 291 24.11 -10.61 -16.25
C ILE A 291 25.49 -10.97 -15.69
N LYS A 292 26.45 -11.40 -16.53
CA LYS A 292 27.83 -11.67 -16.08
C LYS A 292 28.56 -10.42 -15.59
N THR A 293 28.38 -9.27 -16.26
CA THR A 293 28.97 -8.01 -15.79
C THR A 293 28.31 -7.52 -14.51
N MET A 294 26.99 -7.65 -14.38
CA MET A 294 26.30 -7.41 -13.09
C MET A 294 26.83 -8.29 -11.95
N MET A 295 27.01 -9.60 -12.19
CA MET A 295 27.60 -10.52 -11.21
C MET A 295 29.03 -10.11 -10.82
N ASN A 296 29.86 -9.67 -11.77
CA ASN A 296 31.20 -9.15 -11.50
C ASN A 296 31.18 -7.85 -10.68
N MET A 297 30.13 -7.04 -10.83
CA MET A 297 29.88 -5.84 -10.00
C MET A 297 29.26 -6.17 -8.63
N GLY A 298 28.96 -7.45 -8.34
CA GLY A 298 28.34 -7.89 -7.09
C GLY A 298 26.82 -7.82 -7.05
N VAL A 299 26.15 -7.51 -8.18
CA VAL A 299 24.68 -7.45 -8.28
C VAL A 299 24.15 -8.72 -8.93
N MET A 300 23.48 -9.57 -8.14
CA MET A 300 22.80 -10.75 -8.65
C MET A 300 21.38 -10.37 -9.14
N ALA A 301 21.17 -10.43 -10.46
CA ALA A 301 19.88 -10.17 -11.09
C ALA A 301 19.51 -11.27 -12.10
N THR A 302 18.21 -11.54 -12.23
CA THR A 302 17.67 -12.45 -13.26
C THR A 302 17.24 -11.69 -14.53
N ILE A 303 17.07 -12.40 -15.66
CA ILE A 303 16.83 -11.81 -17.00
C ILE A 303 15.70 -10.77 -17.03
N ASN A 304 14.61 -11.06 -16.31
CA ASN A 304 13.37 -10.26 -16.29
C ASN A 304 13.24 -9.40 -15.02
N GLN A 305 14.27 -9.32 -14.18
CA GLN A 305 14.25 -8.53 -12.96
C GLN A 305 14.41 -7.04 -13.32
N PRO A 306 13.55 -6.14 -12.78
CA PRO A 306 13.76 -4.71 -12.91
C PRO A 306 15.00 -4.27 -12.10
N ILE A 307 15.81 -3.41 -12.71
CA ILE A 307 17.06 -2.87 -12.17
C ILE A 307 16.92 -1.34 -12.13
N ASP A 308 17.48 -0.72 -11.11
CA ASP A 308 17.55 0.72 -10.92
C ASP A 308 18.42 1.43 -11.98
N GLN A 309 18.06 2.68 -12.31
CA GLN A 309 18.76 3.51 -13.29
C GLN A 309 20.26 3.65 -13.01
N ASP A 310 20.68 3.82 -11.75
CA ASP A 310 22.09 3.99 -11.38
C ASP A 310 22.92 2.72 -11.65
N THR A 311 22.43 1.55 -11.23
CA THR A 311 23.08 0.27 -11.54
C THR A 311 23.07 -0.01 -13.04
N ALA A 312 21.98 0.30 -13.74
CA ALA A 312 21.90 0.14 -15.20
C ALA A 312 22.88 1.05 -15.95
N VAL A 313 23.09 2.29 -15.50
CA VAL A 313 24.12 3.21 -16.01
C VAL A 313 25.51 2.59 -15.86
N LEU A 314 25.86 2.10 -14.66
CA LEU A 314 27.16 1.49 -14.39
C LEU A 314 27.44 0.26 -15.28
N VAL A 315 26.44 -0.61 -15.49
CA VAL A 315 26.56 -1.78 -16.38
C VAL A 315 26.77 -1.38 -17.84
N VAL A 316 26.11 -0.31 -18.29
CA VAL A 316 26.23 0.22 -19.66
C VAL A 316 27.58 0.92 -19.88
N GLU A 317 28.10 1.65 -18.89
CA GLU A 317 29.43 2.27 -18.94
C GLU A 317 30.57 1.23 -18.93
N GLU A 318 30.52 0.23 -18.05
CA GLU A 318 31.53 -0.84 -17.95
C GLU A 318 31.61 -1.67 -19.24
N MET A 319 30.47 -1.87 -19.92
CA MET A 319 30.37 -2.50 -21.23
C MET A 319 30.74 -1.56 -22.40
N GLY A 320 31.23 -0.34 -22.12
CA GLY A 320 31.83 0.56 -23.10
C GLY A 320 30.85 1.39 -23.94
N HIS A 321 29.58 1.48 -23.52
CA HIS A 321 28.54 2.28 -24.16
C HIS A 321 28.27 3.59 -23.38
N VAL A 322 27.49 4.49 -23.96
CA VAL A 322 27.15 5.79 -23.35
C VAL A 322 25.74 5.70 -22.79
N ALA A 323 25.61 5.66 -21.46
CA ALA A 323 24.33 5.73 -20.79
C ALA A 323 23.75 7.16 -20.86
N LYS A 324 22.48 7.27 -21.24
CA LYS A 324 21.74 8.53 -21.26
C LYS A 324 20.50 8.37 -20.40
N MET A 325 20.51 9.02 -19.24
CA MET A 325 19.36 9.04 -18.33
C MET A 325 18.18 9.70 -19.04
N LEU A 326 17.12 8.95 -19.27
CA LEU A 326 15.80 9.50 -19.58
C LEU A 326 15.13 9.84 -18.25
N LYS A 327 14.56 11.04 -18.17
CA LYS A 327 13.54 11.38 -17.19
C LYS A 327 12.18 11.28 -17.88
N ASP A 328 11.18 10.81 -17.15
CA ASP A 328 9.80 10.65 -17.67
C ASP A 328 9.23 11.99 -18.19
N ASP A 329 9.72 13.12 -17.67
CA ASP A 329 9.53 14.50 -18.14
C ASP A 329 9.47 14.65 -19.68
N GLN A 330 10.22 13.85 -20.44
CA GLN A 330 10.23 13.97 -21.91
C GLN A 330 8.92 13.54 -22.57
N MET A 331 8.29 12.45 -22.10
CA MET A 331 6.97 12.05 -22.63
C MET A 331 5.88 13.03 -22.19
N GLU A 332 6.05 13.71 -21.05
CA GLU A 332 5.07 14.70 -20.58
C GLU A 332 5.24 16.06 -21.27
N ALA A 333 6.46 16.45 -21.63
CA ALA A 333 6.74 17.60 -22.48
C ALA A 333 6.16 17.43 -23.89
N ASP A 334 6.34 16.26 -24.51
CA ASP A 334 5.76 15.93 -25.83
C ASP A 334 4.21 15.93 -25.85
N LEU A 335 3.56 15.87 -24.67
CA LEU A 335 2.10 15.98 -24.52
C LEU A 335 1.62 17.42 -24.30
N GLN A 336 2.45 18.30 -23.75
CA GLN A 336 2.11 19.73 -23.57
C GLN A 336 2.19 20.52 -24.89
N GLY A 337 2.90 19.99 -25.89
CA GLY A 337 3.02 20.57 -27.23
C GLY A 337 4.00 21.74 -27.32
N ASP A 338 4.27 22.18 -28.55
CA ASP A 338 5.04 23.40 -28.78
C ASP A 338 4.31 24.61 -28.20
N LYS A 339 4.99 25.33 -27.30
CA LYS A 339 4.43 26.50 -26.61
C LYS A 339 4.25 27.66 -27.59
N ALA A 340 3.06 27.75 -28.19
CA ALA A 340 2.54 29.01 -28.66
C ALA A 340 2.51 30.01 -27.48
N PRO A 341 2.83 31.30 -27.70
CA PRO A 341 2.60 32.34 -26.70
C PRO A 341 1.08 32.64 -26.65
N ASP A 342 0.35 31.86 -25.84
CA ASP A 342 -1.05 32.18 -25.51
C ASP A 342 -1.11 33.48 -24.68
N ASP A 343 -2.10 34.33 -24.98
CA ASP A 343 -2.33 35.57 -24.24
C ASP A 343 -2.64 35.29 -22.76
N GLU A 344 -1.73 35.70 -21.88
CA GLU A 344 -1.93 35.64 -20.43
C GLU A 344 -2.94 36.71 -19.98
N GLN A 345 -4.08 36.25 -19.46
CA GLN A 345 -5.14 37.11 -18.93
C GLN A 345 -5.17 37.02 -17.40
N SER A 346 -5.69 38.06 -16.75
CA SER A 346 -5.96 38.03 -15.31
C SER A 346 -7.00 36.95 -15.00
N ARG A 347 -6.76 36.13 -13.98
CA ARG A 347 -7.69 35.06 -13.55
C ARG A 347 -8.19 35.26 -12.12
N PRO A 348 -9.36 34.71 -11.76
CA PRO A 348 -9.83 34.68 -10.37
C PRO A 348 -8.80 34.05 -9.41
N PRO A 349 -8.58 34.58 -8.20
CA PRO A 349 -7.83 33.88 -7.17
C PRO A 349 -8.55 32.62 -6.73
N VAL A 350 -7.80 31.53 -6.52
CA VAL A 350 -8.31 30.34 -5.82
C VAL A 350 -7.81 30.37 -4.37
N VAL A 351 -8.72 30.20 -3.42
CA VAL A 351 -8.52 30.49 -1.99
C VAL A 351 -8.86 29.27 -1.14
N THR A 352 -7.92 28.71 -0.37
CA THR A 352 -8.26 27.65 0.60
C THR A 352 -8.62 28.24 1.94
N VAL A 353 -9.71 27.78 2.55
CA VAL A 353 -10.08 28.14 3.92
C VAL A 353 -9.61 27.06 4.90
N MET A 354 -8.73 27.46 5.82
CA MET A 354 -8.08 26.59 6.81
C MET A 354 -8.32 27.08 8.24
N GLY A 355 -7.97 26.24 9.22
CA GLY A 355 -8.20 26.48 10.64
C GLY A 355 -8.75 25.26 11.36
N HIS A 356 -8.87 25.37 12.68
CA HIS A 356 -9.34 24.35 13.61
C HIS A 356 -10.82 23.95 13.37
N VAL A 357 -11.27 22.90 14.05
CA VAL A 357 -12.69 22.58 14.27
C VAL A 357 -13.34 23.71 15.09
N ASP A 358 -14.65 23.91 14.94
CA ASP A 358 -15.50 24.90 15.64
C ASP A 358 -15.10 26.39 15.56
N HIS A 359 -14.00 26.72 14.87
CA HIS A 359 -13.66 28.09 14.46
C HIS A 359 -14.62 28.70 13.41
N GLY A 360 -15.69 27.98 13.02
CA GLY A 360 -16.77 28.49 12.17
C GLY A 360 -16.44 28.64 10.69
N LYS A 361 -15.49 27.84 10.16
CA LYS A 361 -15.10 27.86 8.73
C LYS A 361 -16.29 27.66 7.80
N THR A 362 -16.99 26.52 7.92
CA THR A 362 -18.18 26.20 7.11
C THR A 362 -19.27 27.26 7.30
N SER A 363 -19.42 27.83 8.51
CA SER A 363 -20.40 28.89 8.78
C SER A 363 -20.07 30.21 8.04
N LEU A 364 -18.78 30.56 7.92
CA LEU A 364 -18.32 31.72 7.17
C LEU A 364 -18.60 31.52 5.67
N LEU A 365 -18.35 30.32 5.17
CA LEU A 365 -18.57 29.96 3.76
C LEU A 365 -20.06 29.82 3.41
N ASP A 366 -20.87 29.27 4.30
CA ASP A 366 -22.34 29.26 4.20
C ASP A 366 -22.90 30.70 4.10
N HIS A 367 -22.35 31.63 4.88
CA HIS A 367 -22.76 33.03 4.84
C HIS A 367 -22.41 33.67 3.48
N ILE A 368 -21.17 33.50 3.00
CA ILE A 368 -20.73 34.00 1.68
C ILE A 368 -21.61 33.43 0.56
N ARG A 369 -21.88 32.12 0.59
CA ARG A 369 -22.72 31.42 -0.40
C ARG A 369 -24.22 31.72 -0.28
N ARG A 370 -24.65 32.41 0.79
CA ARG A 370 -26.06 32.62 1.18
C ARG A 370 -26.85 31.31 1.28
N SER A 371 -26.18 30.19 1.59
CA SER A 371 -26.71 28.83 1.59
C SER A 371 -26.31 28.10 2.88
N LYS A 372 -27.16 27.25 3.44
CA LYS A 372 -26.85 26.54 4.70
C LYS A 372 -26.48 25.06 4.45
N VAL A 373 -25.21 24.78 4.19
CA VAL A 373 -24.69 23.42 4.02
C VAL A 373 -24.31 22.81 5.36
N ALA A 374 -23.82 23.59 6.34
CA ALA A 374 -23.45 23.09 7.67
C ALA A 374 -24.62 22.45 8.44
N SER A 375 -25.87 22.80 8.11
CA SER A 375 -27.08 22.17 8.68
C SER A 375 -27.59 20.95 7.91
N GLY A 376 -26.98 20.61 6.77
CA GLY A 376 -27.32 19.45 5.94
C GLY A 376 -26.28 18.33 5.98
N GLU A 377 -25.03 18.62 6.34
CA GLU A 377 -23.98 17.62 6.47
C GLU A 377 -24.12 16.76 7.74
N ALA A 378 -23.79 15.48 7.62
CA ALA A 378 -23.84 14.54 8.74
C ALA A 378 -22.82 14.94 9.83
N GLY A 379 -23.30 15.03 11.08
CA GLY A 379 -22.50 15.52 12.20
C GLY A 379 -22.24 17.03 12.22
N GLY A 380 -22.77 17.80 11.26
CA GLY A 380 -22.60 19.26 11.21
C GLY A 380 -21.18 19.74 10.91
N ILE A 381 -20.35 18.88 10.33
CA ILE A 381 -18.94 19.14 9.99
C ILE A 381 -18.68 18.88 8.50
N THR A 382 -17.80 19.67 7.89
CA THR A 382 -17.28 19.36 6.55
C THR A 382 -16.35 18.16 6.61
N GLN A 383 -16.53 17.22 5.67
CA GLN A 383 -15.78 15.95 5.61
C GLN A 383 -15.11 15.71 4.25
N HIS A 384 -15.45 16.50 3.23
CA HIS A 384 -14.92 16.44 1.88
C HIS A 384 -14.35 17.82 1.48
N ILE A 385 -13.47 17.87 0.48
CA ILE A 385 -13.02 19.16 -0.07
C ILE A 385 -14.10 19.71 -1.00
N GLY A 386 -14.84 20.71 -0.53
CA GLY A 386 -15.79 21.46 -1.34
C GLY A 386 -15.09 22.52 -2.18
N ALA A 387 -15.52 22.72 -3.43
CA ALA A 387 -15.01 23.77 -4.31
C ALA A 387 -16.18 24.51 -4.97
N TYR A 388 -16.14 25.84 -4.96
CA TYR A 388 -17.20 26.68 -5.52
C TYR A 388 -16.68 28.08 -5.86
N HIS A 389 -17.35 28.77 -6.79
CA HIS A 389 -17.06 30.17 -7.11
C HIS A 389 -18.08 31.14 -6.47
N VAL A 390 -17.67 32.39 -6.30
CA VAL A 390 -18.47 33.49 -5.76
C VAL A 390 -18.26 34.73 -6.62
N GLU A 391 -19.34 35.28 -7.17
CA GLU A 391 -19.33 36.55 -7.89
C GLU A 391 -19.47 37.72 -6.89
N THR A 392 -18.63 38.74 -7.03
CA THR A 392 -18.70 40.01 -6.29
C THR A 392 -18.61 41.18 -7.26
N ASP A 393 -19.05 42.37 -6.85
CA ASP A 393 -19.06 43.58 -7.70
C ASP A 393 -17.67 43.98 -8.25
N LYS A 394 -16.59 43.46 -7.66
CA LYS A 394 -15.18 43.73 -8.02
C LYS A 394 -14.48 42.57 -8.73
N GLY A 395 -15.07 41.37 -8.73
CA GLY A 395 -14.45 40.19 -9.32
C GLY A 395 -15.02 38.86 -8.81
N VAL A 396 -14.54 37.76 -9.38
CA VAL A 396 -14.89 36.39 -8.96
C VAL A 396 -13.81 35.85 -8.03
N VAL A 397 -14.19 35.11 -6.99
CA VAL A 397 -13.28 34.38 -6.10
C VAL A 397 -13.68 32.91 -6.06
N THR A 398 -12.72 31.99 -6.24
CA THR A 398 -12.97 30.54 -6.09
C THR A 398 -12.50 30.10 -4.71
N PHE A 399 -13.39 29.47 -3.94
CA PHE A 399 -13.07 28.94 -2.62
C PHE A 399 -12.93 27.41 -2.63
N LEU A 400 -11.91 26.92 -1.91
CA LEU A 400 -11.80 25.52 -1.48
C LEU A 400 -12.06 25.46 0.04
N ASP A 401 -13.12 24.76 0.44
CA ASP A 401 -13.36 24.41 1.85
C ASP A 401 -12.53 23.17 2.20
N THR A 402 -11.78 23.23 3.31
CA THR A 402 -11.03 22.06 3.81
C THR A 402 -11.44 21.69 5.23
N PRO A 403 -11.68 20.40 5.52
CA PRO A 403 -12.06 19.94 6.85
C PRO A 403 -11.01 20.29 7.91
N GLY A 404 -11.46 20.59 9.14
CA GLY A 404 -10.57 21.04 10.24
C GLY A 404 -9.78 19.92 10.92
N HIS A 405 -10.42 18.76 11.09
CA HIS A 405 -9.92 17.65 11.90
C HIS A 405 -8.59 17.07 11.40
N ALA A 406 -7.70 16.73 12.35
CA ALA A 406 -6.34 16.24 12.12
C ALA A 406 -6.23 14.99 11.20
N ALA A 407 -7.27 14.14 11.13
CA ALA A 407 -7.31 13.02 10.17
C ALA A 407 -7.16 13.47 8.70
N PHE A 408 -7.59 14.69 8.38
CA PHE A 408 -7.60 15.23 7.02
C PHE A 408 -6.34 16.05 6.69
N THR A 409 -5.21 15.74 7.32
CA THR A 409 -3.92 16.41 7.07
C THR A 409 -3.51 16.35 5.59
N ALA A 410 -3.75 15.23 4.90
CA ALA A 410 -3.52 15.12 3.45
C ALA A 410 -4.39 16.09 2.62
N MET A 411 -5.68 16.24 2.96
CA MET A 411 -6.58 17.18 2.29
C MET A 411 -6.15 18.65 2.48
N ARG A 412 -5.73 19.03 3.69
CA ARG A 412 -5.24 20.39 3.97
C ARG A 412 -3.96 20.68 3.17
N ALA A 413 -3.03 19.73 3.10
CA ALA A 413 -1.83 19.83 2.26
C ALA A 413 -2.14 19.87 0.74
N ARG A 414 -3.21 19.19 0.29
CA ARG A 414 -3.72 19.26 -1.10
C ARG A 414 -4.28 20.66 -1.41
N GLY A 415 -5.12 21.22 -0.52
CA GLY A 415 -5.69 22.56 -0.66
C GLY A 415 -4.62 23.64 -0.78
N ALA A 416 -3.62 23.64 0.11
CA ALA A 416 -2.49 24.58 0.04
C ALA A 416 -1.77 24.56 -1.33
N LYS A 417 -1.56 23.38 -1.94
CA LYS A 417 -0.91 23.25 -3.26
C LYS A 417 -1.84 23.55 -4.46
N ALA A 418 -3.15 23.64 -4.21
CA ALA A 418 -4.16 23.93 -5.22
C ALA A 418 -4.48 25.42 -5.34
N THR A 419 -4.01 26.27 -4.42
CA THR A 419 -4.52 27.64 -4.23
C THR A 419 -3.45 28.72 -4.22
N ASP A 420 -3.88 29.94 -4.54
CA ASP A 420 -3.06 31.14 -4.68
C ASP A 420 -2.99 31.96 -3.38
N ILE A 421 -3.99 31.80 -2.51
CA ILE A 421 -4.11 32.45 -1.18
C ILE A 421 -4.67 31.42 -0.18
N VAL A 422 -4.23 31.47 1.09
CA VAL A 422 -4.87 30.75 2.21
C VAL A 422 -5.54 31.72 3.16
N VAL A 423 -6.83 31.50 3.46
CA VAL A 423 -7.55 32.18 4.55
C VAL A 423 -7.48 31.31 5.80
N LEU A 424 -6.81 31.82 6.83
CA LEU A 424 -6.69 31.17 8.14
C LEU A 424 -7.77 31.69 9.09
N VAL A 425 -8.76 30.86 9.40
CA VAL A 425 -9.85 31.20 10.32
C VAL A 425 -9.46 30.86 11.76
N VAL A 426 -9.34 31.89 12.59
CA VAL A 426 -9.01 31.79 14.02
C VAL A 426 -10.13 32.41 14.83
N ALA A 427 -10.66 31.69 15.82
CA ALA A 427 -11.72 32.25 16.65
C ALA A 427 -11.16 33.13 17.78
N ALA A 428 -11.80 34.27 18.04
CA ALA A 428 -11.35 35.28 18.98
C ALA A 428 -11.49 34.90 20.47
N ASP A 429 -12.24 33.84 20.76
CA ASP A 429 -12.41 33.21 22.08
C ASP A 429 -11.38 32.09 22.30
N ASP A 430 -11.25 31.16 21.33
CA ASP A 430 -10.39 29.98 21.45
C ASP A 430 -8.90 30.32 21.31
N GLY A 431 -8.55 31.15 20.32
CA GLY A 431 -7.16 31.47 19.96
C GLY A 431 -6.48 30.44 19.07
N VAL A 432 -5.15 30.33 19.17
CA VAL A 432 -4.32 29.49 18.29
C VAL A 432 -4.23 28.04 18.80
N MET A 433 -5.10 27.19 18.26
CA MET A 433 -5.11 25.74 18.51
C MET A 433 -4.11 24.97 17.63
N PRO A 434 -3.71 23.72 17.99
CA PRO A 434 -2.70 22.96 17.24
C PRO A 434 -2.98 22.81 15.74
N GLN A 435 -4.25 22.61 15.34
CA GLN A 435 -4.64 22.52 13.93
C GLN A 435 -4.50 23.83 13.16
N THR A 436 -4.52 24.98 13.86
CA THR A 436 -4.18 26.30 13.29
C THR A 436 -2.67 26.38 13.01
N VAL A 437 -1.83 25.80 13.87
CA VAL A 437 -0.37 25.71 13.66
C VAL A 437 -0.04 24.78 12.48
N GLU A 438 -0.73 23.64 12.37
CA GLU A 438 -0.63 22.74 11.21
C GLU A 438 -1.00 23.46 9.89
N ALA A 439 -2.09 24.24 9.89
CA ALA A 439 -2.50 25.03 8.73
C ALA A 439 -1.45 26.07 8.31
N VAL A 440 -0.86 26.80 9.26
CA VAL A 440 0.24 27.75 9.00
C VAL A 440 1.46 27.04 8.41
N GLN A 441 1.79 25.83 8.91
CA GLN A 441 2.88 25.03 8.36
C GLN A 441 2.59 24.57 6.92
N HIS A 442 1.36 24.13 6.61
CA HIS A 442 0.97 23.73 5.25
C HIS A 442 1.01 24.90 4.26
N ALA A 443 0.46 26.06 4.62
CA ALA A 443 0.50 27.25 3.76
C ALA A 443 1.95 27.70 3.47
N ARG A 444 2.80 27.75 4.52
CA ARG A 444 4.22 28.10 4.37
C ARG A 444 5.00 27.06 3.57
N ALA A 445 4.71 25.77 3.73
CA ALA A 445 5.34 24.70 2.95
C ALA A 445 4.92 24.69 1.47
N ALA A 446 3.77 25.28 1.14
CA ALA A 446 3.34 25.53 -0.24
C ALA A 446 3.86 26.87 -0.80
N GLY A 447 4.36 27.77 0.04
CA GLY A 447 4.80 29.12 -0.34
C GLY A 447 3.66 30.10 -0.58
N VAL A 448 2.47 29.86 -0.02
CA VAL A 448 1.23 30.60 -0.29
C VAL A 448 0.97 31.66 0.78
N PRO A 449 0.64 32.92 0.42
CA PRO A 449 0.35 33.99 1.38
C PRO A 449 -0.89 33.68 2.22
N ILE A 450 -0.87 34.17 3.47
CA ILE A 450 -1.90 33.90 4.48
C ILE A 450 -2.63 35.21 4.85
N VAL A 451 -3.94 35.23 4.62
CA VAL A 451 -4.88 36.23 5.15
C VAL A 451 -5.53 35.64 6.40
N VAL A 452 -5.61 36.39 7.51
CA VAL A 452 -6.16 35.89 8.78
C VAL A 452 -7.56 36.44 8.99
N ALA A 453 -8.55 35.55 9.11
CA ALA A 453 -9.93 35.89 9.43
C ALA A 453 -10.19 35.60 10.92
N VAL A 454 -10.28 36.65 11.73
CA VAL A 454 -10.52 36.56 13.18
C VAL A 454 -12.03 36.48 13.41
N ASN A 455 -12.55 35.26 13.63
CA ASN A 455 -13.97 34.95 13.66
C ASN A 455 -14.58 34.98 15.08
N LYS A 456 -15.91 34.92 15.14
CA LYS A 456 -16.75 35.02 16.36
C LYS A 456 -16.70 36.40 17.05
N MET A 457 -16.41 37.48 16.32
CA MET A 457 -16.43 38.86 16.85
C MET A 457 -17.83 39.34 17.35
N ASP A 458 -18.87 38.51 17.21
CA ASP A 458 -20.18 38.69 17.86
C ASP A 458 -20.19 38.39 19.37
N LYS A 459 -19.11 37.79 19.90
CA LYS A 459 -18.98 37.41 21.30
C LYS A 459 -18.44 38.55 22.20
N PRO A 460 -18.90 38.67 23.46
CA PRO A 460 -18.32 39.60 24.44
C PRO A 460 -16.93 39.17 24.95
N ASP A 461 -16.57 37.90 24.78
CA ASP A 461 -15.29 37.28 25.12
C ASP A 461 -14.27 37.26 23.96
N ALA A 462 -14.53 38.00 22.87
CA ALA A 462 -13.65 38.07 21.69
C ALA A 462 -12.44 39.00 21.89
N ASP A 463 -11.22 38.46 21.86
CA ASP A 463 -9.96 39.21 21.98
C ASP A 463 -9.08 39.06 20.72
N MET A 464 -8.99 40.14 19.93
CA MET A 464 -8.14 40.20 18.73
C MET A 464 -6.64 40.30 19.05
N ASP A 465 -6.26 41.00 20.11
CA ASP A 465 -4.86 41.29 20.41
C ASP A 465 -4.16 40.07 21.02
N ARG A 466 -4.92 39.23 21.74
CA ARG A 466 -4.51 37.86 22.07
C ARG A 466 -4.23 37.04 20.81
N VAL A 467 -5.14 37.02 19.83
CA VAL A 467 -4.96 36.27 18.57
C VAL A 467 -3.74 36.77 17.78
N ARG A 468 -3.55 38.09 17.65
CA ARG A 468 -2.33 38.70 17.05
C ARG A 468 -1.07 38.22 17.77
N THR A 469 -1.06 38.28 19.10
CA THR A 469 0.10 37.91 19.94
C THR A 469 0.41 36.41 19.91
N GLU A 470 -0.60 35.56 19.78
CA GLU A 470 -0.42 34.12 19.62
C GLU A 470 0.10 33.76 18.22
N LEU A 471 -0.47 34.33 17.15
CA LEU A 471 -0.02 34.10 15.76
C LEU A 471 1.38 34.65 15.47
N ALA A 472 1.77 35.77 16.09
CA ALA A 472 3.12 36.33 15.97
C ALA A 472 4.22 35.35 16.42
N LYS A 473 3.95 34.50 17.43
CA LYS A 473 4.88 33.43 17.88
C LYS A 473 5.13 32.39 16.80
N HIS A 474 4.18 32.19 15.89
CA HIS A 474 4.28 31.30 14.73
C HIS A 474 4.77 32.00 13.46
N GLN A 475 5.28 33.24 13.58
CA GLN A 475 5.77 34.07 12.48
C GLN A 475 4.67 34.36 11.44
N VAL A 476 3.45 34.64 11.92
CA VAL A 476 2.35 35.25 11.15
C VAL A 476 2.15 36.63 11.77
N ILE A 477 2.70 37.66 11.12
CA ILE A 477 2.87 39.00 11.72
C ILE A 477 1.85 39.96 11.07
N PRO A 478 1.00 40.65 11.85
CA PRO A 478 0.04 41.61 11.30
C PRO A 478 0.70 42.75 10.54
N GLU A 479 0.05 43.22 9.48
CA GLU A 479 0.39 44.46 8.77
C GLU A 479 0.50 45.67 9.71
N ASP A 480 -0.38 45.76 10.73
CA ASP A 480 -0.34 46.77 11.80
C ASP A 480 1.03 46.87 12.52
N TRP A 481 1.79 45.78 12.54
CA TRP A 481 3.10 45.66 13.21
C TRP A 481 4.26 45.65 12.20
N GLY A 482 4.01 45.99 10.93
CA GLY A 482 4.99 45.95 9.83
C GLY A 482 5.22 44.55 9.25
N GLY A 483 4.27 43.63 9.42
CA GLY A 483 4.28 42.31 8.78
C GLY A 483 3.61 42.28 7.39
N GLU A 484 3.57 41.09 6.80
CA GLU A 484 2.99 40.84 5.46
C GLU A 484 1.56 40.27 5.51
N ASN A 485 1.04 39.95 6.70
CA ASN A 485 -0.25 39.27 6.85
C ASN A 485 -1.38 40.25 7.19
N ILE A 486 -2.40 40.29 6.33
CA ILE A 486 -3.65 41.03 6.56
C ILE A 486 -4.49 40.31 7.62
N PHE A 487 -4.98 41.03 8.62
CA PHE A 487 -5.88 40.53 9.67
C PHE A 487 -7.25 41.21 9.57
N VAL A 488 -8.32 40.43 9.38
CA VAL A 488 -9.70 40.95 9.23
C VAL A 488 -10.59 40.45 10.37
N PRO A 489 -11.25 41.33 11.15
CA PRO A 489 -12.29 40.94 12.10
C PRO A 489 -13.55 40.49 11.35
N VAL A 490 -14.07 39.30 11.65
CA VAL A 490 -15.30 38.78 11.04
C VAL A 490 -16.25 38.13 12.05
N SER A 491 -17.53 38.06 11.70
CA SER A 491 -18.51 37.23 12.40
C SER A 491 -19.39 36.50 11.39
N ALA A 492 -19.13 35.20 11.24
CA ALA A 492 -19.90 34.32 10.36
C ALA A 492 -21.41 34.28 10.66
N LYS A 493 -21.83 34.62 11.90
CA LYS A 493 -23.26 34.68 12.27
C LYS A 493 -23.93 35.98 11.84
N THR A 494 -23.26 37.12 12.02
CA THR A 494 -23.86 38.45 11.81
C THR A 494 -23.60 39.02 10.42
N GLY A 495 -22.60 38.50 9.70
CA GLY A 495 -22.12 39.03 8.42
C GLY A 495 -21.06 40.11 8.55
N LEU A 496 -20.75 40.56 9.77
CA LEU A 496 -19.74 41.60 10.03
C LEU A 496 -18.39 41.22 9.39
N GLY A 497 -17.81 42.16 8.65
CA GLY A 497 -16.45 42.06 8.09
C GLY A 497 -16.28 41.13 6.88
N ILE A 498 -17.33 40.42 6.44
CA ILE A 498 -17.20 39.47 5.32
C ILE A 498 -16.86 40.17 4.00
N ASP A 499 -17.52 41.30 3.69
CA ASP A 499 -17.21 42.09 2.49
C ASP A 499 -15.78 42.64 2.52
N GLN A 500 -15.29 43.05 3.71
CA GLN A 500 -13.90 43.48 3.90
C GLN A 500 -12.89 42.33 3.72
N LEU A 501 -13.25 41.11 4.10
CA LEU A 501 -12.42 39.91 3.84
C LEU A 501 -12.35 39.60 2.34
N LEU A 502 -13.46 39.70 1.62
CA LEU A 502 -13.50 39.53 0.15
C LEU A 502 -12.68 40.62 -0.56
N ASP A 503 -12.81 41.88 -0.15
CA ASP A 503 -11.98 42.99 -0.64
C ASP A 503 -10.48 42.75 -0.39
N SER A 504 -10.12 42.26 0.80
CA SER A 504 -8.73 41.97 1.16
C SER A 504 -8.13 40.83 0.33
N ILE A 505 -8.93 39.80 0.03
CA ILE A 505 -8.56 38.67 -0.85
C ILE A 505 -8.33 39.16 -2.29
N LEU A 506 -9.22 40.01 -2.80
CA LEU A 506 -9.09 40.58 -4.15
C LEU A 506 -7.86 41.49 -4.26
N LEU A 507 -7.64 42.39 -3.29
CA LEU A 507 -6.45 43.23 -3.23
C LEU A 507 -5.16 42.39 -3.23
N GLN A 508 -5.12 41.33 -2.42
CA GLN A 508 -3.98 40.41 -2.40
C GLN A 508 -3.78 39.71 -3.75
N SER A 509 -4.85 39.42 -4.50
CA SER A 509 -4.76 38.81 -5.83
C SER A 509 -4.24 39.75 -6.91
N GLU A 510 -4.52 41.06 -6.81
CA GLU A 510 -3.95 42.11 -7.66
C GLU A 510 -2.45 42.26 -7.40
N VAL A 511 -2.03 42.29 -6.13
CA VAL A 511 -0.62 42.35 -5.71
C VAL A 511 0.19 41.15 -6.20
N LEU A 512 -0.44 39.98 -6.36
CA LEU A 512 0.17 38.77 -6.90
C LEU A 512 0.21 38.70 -8.44
N GLU A 513 -0.41 39.65 -9.14
CA GLU A 513 -0.59 39.68 -10.61
C GLU A 513 -1.05 38.33 -11.21
N LEU A 514 -2.08 37.70 -10.63
CA LEU A 514 -2.50 36.33 -10.99
C LEU A 514 -2.97 36.19 -12.45
N LYS A 515 -2.08 35.62 -13.28
CA LYS A 515 -2.29 35.38 -14.72
C LYS A 515 -2.48 33.90 -15.05
N ALA A 516 -3.15 33.63 -16.17
CA ALA A 516 -3.07 32.36 -16.89
C ALA A 516 -3.44 32.54 -18.37
N PRO A 517 -2.93 31.66 -19.27
CA PRO A 517 -3.48 31.54 -20.61
C PRO A 517 -4.89 30.92 -20.53
N VAL A 518 -5.86 31.56 -21.17
CA VAL A 518 -7.26 31.08 -21.28
C VAL A 518 -7.43 30.17 -22.50
N ASN A 519 -6.70 30.47 -23.56
CA ASN A 519 -6.51 29.59 -24.71
C ASN A 519 -5.53 28.45 -24.39
N GLY A 520 -5.38 27.49 -25.30
CA GLY A 520 -4.54 26.31 -25.12
C GLY A 520 -5.23 25.11 -24.44
N LEU A 521 -4.50 24.02 -24.28
CA LEU A 521 -4.96 22.77 -23.67
C LEU A 521 -5.18 22.95 -22.16
N ALA A 522 -6.30 22.44 -21.65
CA ALA A 522 -6.61 22.53 -20.24
C ALA A 522 -5.64 21.71 -19.37
N THR A 523 -5.12 22.34 -18.32
CA THR A 523 -4.35 21.67 -17.25
C THR A 523 -4.88 22.10 -15.89
N GLY A 524 -4.75 21.24 -14.89
CA GLY A 524 -5.22 21.53 -13.55
C GLY A 524 -5.03 20.38 -12.57
N ILE A 525 -5.78 20.38 -11.48
CA ILE A 525 -5.63 19.42 -10.38
C ILE A 525 -6.98 18.78 -10.01
N VAL A 526 -6.98 17.48 -9.72
CA VAL A 526 -8.14 16.78 -9.14
C VAL A 526 -8.28 17.18 -7.67
N ILE A 527 -9.42 17.74 -7.29
CA ILE A 527 -9.73 18.11 -5.90
C ILE A 527 -10.20 16.87 -5.13
N GLU A 528 -11.21 16.19 -5.68
CA GLU A 528 -11.84 14.97 -5.15
C GLU A 528 -12.34 14.08 -6.30
N SER A 529 -12.55 12.80 -6.01
CA SER A 529 -13.10 11.83 -6.97
C SER A 529 -14.05 10.84 -6.29
N SER A 530 -15.11 10.46 -7.00
CA SER A 530 -16.18 9.57 -6.53
C SER A 530 -16.63 8.60 -7.63
N ILE A 531 -17.43 7.58 -7.26
CA ILE A 531 -18.04 6.65 -8.21
C ILE A 531 -19.55 6.62 -7.96
N GLU A 532 -20.30 7.28 -8.86
CA GLU A 532 -21.74 7.44 -8.75
C GLU A 532 -22.51 6.42 -9.61
N LYS A 533 -23.56 5.84 -9.03
CA LYS A 533 -24.35 4.80 -9.69
C LYS A 533 -25.16 5.35 -10.86
N GLY A 534 -24.70 5.07 -12.08
CA GLY A 534 -25.31 5.53 -13.34
C GLY A 534 -24.57 6.69 -14.02
N ARG A 535 -23.88 7.56 -13.26
CA ARG A 535 -23.01 8.61 -13.81
C ARG A 535 -21.58 8.11 -14.06
N GLY A 536 -21.13 7.08 -13.33
CA GLY A 536 -19.83 6.42 -13.51
C GLY A 536 -18.76 7.01 -12.59
N ALA A 537 -17.51 7.01 -13.04
CA ALA A 537 -16.46 7.76 -12.36
C ALA A 537 -16.66 9.26 -12.55
N VAL A 538 -16.57 9.98 -11.42
CA VAL A 538 -16.79 11.42 -11.31
C VAL A 538 -15.56 12.05 -10.68
N ALA A 539 -15.06 13.15 -11.24
CA ALA A 539 -13.92 13.88 -10.67
C ALA A 539 -14.24 15.38 -10.61
N THR A 540 -14.10 15.98 -9.43
CA THR A 540 -14.14 17.45 -9.28
C THR A 540 -12.73 17.96 -9.54
N VAL A 541 -12.55 18.74 -10.60
CA VAL A 541 -11.25 19.27 -11.03
C VAL A 541 -11.24 20.79 -11.00
N LEU A 542 -10.08 21.36 -10.65
CA LEU A 542 -9.81 22.79 -10.71
C LEU A 542 -8.92 23.07 -11.92
N VAL A 543 -9.43 23.83 -12.89
CA VAL A 543 -8.65 24.24 -14.07
C VAL A 543 -7.62 25.29 -13.64
N LYS A 544 -6.33 25.07 -13.90
CA LYS A 544 -5.24 26.04 -13.62
C LYS A 544 -4.88 26.86 -14.87
N LYS A 545 -4.93 26.28 -16.06
CA LYS A 545 -4.63 26.94 -17.36
C LYS A 545 -5.46 26.34 -18.48
N GLY A 546 -5.66 27.09 -19.56
CA GLY A 546 -6.46 26.69 -20.72
C GLY A 546 -7.96 26.65 -20.43
N THR A 547 -8.75 26.23 -21.43
CA THR A 547 -10.21 26.08 -21.31
C THR A 547 -10.61 24.64 -21.60
N LEU A 548 -11.13 23.94 -20.59
CA LEU A 548 -11.64 22.56 -20.74
C LEU A 548 -13.01 22.58 -21.39
N LYS A 549 -13.29 21.66 -22.33
CA LYS A 549 -14.56 21.62 -23.08
C LYS A 549 -15.20 20.22 -23.05
N THR A 550 -16.52 20.18 -23.19
CA THR A 550 -17.24 18.91 -23.34
C THR A 550 -16.81 18.20 -24.63
N GLY A 551 -16.32 16.97 -24.50
CA GLY A 551 -15.78 16.18 -25.61
C GLY A 551 -14.25 16.15 -25.70
N ASP A 552 -13.51 16.81 -24.81
CA ASP A 552 -12.05 16.73 -24.79
C ASP A 552 -11.55 15.36 -24.24
N PRO A 553 -10.48 14.76 -24.79
CA PRO A 553 -9.78 13.65 -24.16
C PRO A 553 -8.92 14.15 -22.99
N ILE A 554 -8.98 13.45 -21.86
CA ILE A 554 -8.24 13.81 -20.64
C ILE A 554 -7.48 12.63 -20.06
N ILE A 555 -6.37 12.92 -19.39
CA ILE A 555 -5.64 12.01 -18.50
C ILE A 555 -5.55 12.65 -17.11
N ALA A 556 -5.79 11.86 -16.07
CA ALA A 556 -5.69 12.26 -14.66
C ALA A 556 -4.93 11.16 -13.91
N GLY A 557 -3.67 11.43 -13.58
CA GLY A 557 -2.76 10.42 -13.03
C GLY A 557 -2.69 9.15 -13.87
N ALA A 558 -3.13 8.02 -13.31
CA ALA A 558 -3.16 6.71 -13.96
C ALA A 558 -4.46 6.39 -14.72
N GLU A 559 -5.47 7.26 -14.66
CA GLU A 559 -6.76 7.10 -15.34
C GLU A 559 -6.86 7.97 -16.60
N PHE A 560 -7.59 7.52 -17.60
CA PHE A 560 -7.82 8.26 -18.85
C PHE A 560 -9.30 8.27 -19.21
N GLY A 561 -9.70 9.19 -20.09
CA GLY A 561 -11.07 9.23 -20.55
C GLY A 561 -11.37 10.33 -21.53
N ARG A 562 -12.67 10.60 -21.70
CA ARG A 562 -13.18 11.68 -22.53
C ARG A 562 -14.32 12.36 -21.79
N VAL A 563 -14.28 13.68 -21.71
CA VAL A 563 -15.31 14.49 -21.03
C VAL A 563 -16.67 14.25 -21.70
N ARG A 564 -17.53 13.45 -21.07
CA ARG A 564 -18.89 13.14 -21.56
C ARG A 564 -19.89 14.26 -21.25
N ALA A 565 -19.73 14.87 -20.08
CA ALA A 565 -20.46 16.02 -19.60
C ALA A 565 -19.64 16.69 -18.49
N MET A 566 -19.90 17.98 -18.28
CA MET A 566 -19.34 18.78 -17.19
C MET A 566 -20.47 19.43 -16.42
N PHE A 567 -20.33 19.53 -15.10
CA PHE A 567 -21.30 20.15 -14.21
C PHE A 567 -20.60 21.18 -13.30
N ASP A 568 -21.27 22.30 -13.13
CA ASP A 568 -20.93 23.36 -12.19
C ASP A 568 -21.24 22.93 -10.74
N GLU A 569 -20.78 23.68 -9.73
CA GLU A 569 -21.04 23.28 -8.33
C GLU A 569 -22.53 23.33 -7.96
N THR A 570 -23.33 24.18 -8.63
CA THR A 570 -24.79 24.17 -8.49
C THR A 570 -25.49 23.04 -9.29
N GLY A 571 -24.75 22.07 -9.83
CA GLY A 571 -25.28 20.93 -10.60
C GLY A 571 -25.81 21.28 -12.00
N LYS A 572 -25.57 22.50 -12.49
CA LYS A 572 -25.92 22.91 -13.87
C LYS A 572 -24.92 22.31 -14.85
N ALA A 573 -25.37 21.88 -16.03
CA ALA A 573 -24.46 21.40 -17.07
C ALA A 573 -23.76 22.58 -17.78
N VAL A 574 -22.44 22.51 -17.91
CA VAL A 574 -21.59 23.53 -18.57
C VAL A 574 -20.86 22.94 -19.78
N GLN A 575 -20.62 23.75 -20.81
CA GLN A 575 -19.96 23.32 -22.05
C GLN A 575 -18.44 23.61 -22.08
N SER A 576 -18.02 24.62 -21.31
CA SER A 576 -16.64 25.11 -21.26
C SER A 576 -16.31 25.62 -19.86
N ALA A 577 -15.10 25.34 -19.37
CA ALA A 577 -14.59 25.78 -18.06
C ALA A 577 -13.25 26.48 -18.23
N GLY A 578 -13.16 27.74 -17.81
CA GLY A 578 -11.92 28.53 -17.87
C GLY A 578 -11.02 28.37 -16.65
N PRO A 579 -9.83 29.02 -16.62
CA PRO A 579 -8.93 28.98 -15.47
C PRO A 579 -9.58 29.44 -14.16
N SER A 580 -9.15 28.85 -13.05
CA SER A 580 -9.67 29.01 -11.68
C SER A 580 -11.10 28.53 -11.42
N PHE A 581 -11.86 28.06 -12.41
CA PHE A 581 -13.20 27.49 -12.16
C PHE A 581 -13.11 26.01 -11.73
N PRO A 582 -13.86 25.60 -10.67
CA PRO A 582 -13.99 24.21 -10.27
C PRO A 582 -15.14 23.54 -11.05
N VAL A 583 -14.92 22.37 -11.63
CA VAL A 583 -15.92 21.67 -12.45
C VAL A 583 -15.93 20.17 -12.19
N GLN A 584 -17.12 19.60 -12.09
CA GLN A 584 -17.33 18.17 -11.96
C GLN A 584 -17.40 17.49 -13.35
N VAL A 585 -16.41 16.67 -13.65
CA VAL A 585 -16.22 16.00 -14.94
C VAL A 585 -16.70 14.54 -14.88
N LEU A 586 -17.44 14.11 -15.91
CA LEU A 586 -17.80 12.71 -16.14
C LEU A 586 -17.05 12.11 -17.33
N GLY A 587 -16.64 10.85 -17.23
CA GLY A 587 -16.16 10.05 -18.37
C GLY A 587 -14.72 9.55 -18.30
N LEU A 588 -14.11 9.53 -17.11
CA LEU A 588 -12.87 8.78 -16.85
C LEU A 588 -13.14 7.27 -16.73
N SER A 589 -12.09 6.45 -16.94
CA SER A 589 -12.12 4.99 -16.80
C SER A 589 -12.39 4.53 -15.36
N GLY A 590 -11.86 5.26 -14.38
CA GLY A 590 -12.00 5.04 -12.95
C GLY A 590 -11.89 6.35 -12.18
N ALA A 591 -11.98 6.29 -10.85
CA ALA A 591 -11.73 7.44 -9.99
C ALA A 591 -10.22 7.69 -9.88
N PRO A 592 -9.66 8.82 -10.36
CA PRO A 592 -8.24 9.15 -10.20
C PRO A 592 -7.91 9.47 -8.73
N ASN A 593 -6.64 9.50 -8.35
CA ASN A 593 -6.30 9.89 -6.99
C ASN A 593 -6.46 11.40 -6.81
N ALA A 594 -7.09 11.80 -5.70
CA ALA A 594 -7.28 13.20 -5.38
C ALA A 594 -5.93 13.89 -5.13
N GLY A 595 -5.70 15.03 -5.79
CA GLY A 595 -4.44 15.76 -5.82
C GLY A 595 -3.51 15.41 -6.99
N GLU A 596 -3.87 14.46 -7.86
CA GLU A 596 -3.16 14.25 -9.14
C GLU A 596 -3.45 15.39 -10.12
N GLU A 597 -2.47 15.72 -10.95
CA GLU A 597 -2.68 16.69 -12.05
C GLU A 597 -3.44 16.03 -13.21
N PHE A 598 -4.32 16.83 -13.82
CA PHE A 598 -5.01 16.46 -15.06
C PHE A 598 -4.49 17.28 -16.24
N LEU A 599 -4.46 16.64 -17.41
CA LEU A 599 -4.07 17.23 -18.69
C LEU A 599 -5.12 16.84 -19.75
N ALA A 600 -5.68 17.83 -20.45
CA ALA A 600 -6.37 17.61 -21.70
C ALA A 600 -5.35 17.37 -22.82
N VAL A 601 -5.60 16.40 -23.69
CA VAL A 601 -4.70 16.04 -24.80
C VAL A 601 -5.45 16.06 -26.12
N GLU A 602 -4.73 16.28 -27.22
CA GLU A 602 -5.30 16.31 -28.58
C GLU A 602 -5.98 14.99 -28.99
N SER A 603 -5.55 13.86 -28.42
CA SER A 603 -5.94 12.52 -28.92
C SER A 603 -6.01 11.49 -27.81
N GLU A 604 -7.17 10.82 -27.73
CA GLU A 604 -7.47 9.73 -26.79
C GLU A 604 -6.46 8.55 -26.89
N ARG A 605 -5.80 8.40 -28.05
CA ARG A 605 -4.74 7.38 -28.22
C ARG A 605 -3.51 7.70 -27.38
N LYS A 606 -3.05 8.96 -27.39
CA LYS A 606 -1.91 9.44 -26.59
C LYS A 606 -2.19 9.27 -25.09
N SER A 607 -3.35 9.74 -24.60
CA SER A 607 -3.70 9.58 -23.16
C SER A 607 -3.79 8.13 -22.72
N ARG A 608 -4.33 7.23 -23.55
CA ARG A 608 -4.41 5.80 -23.22
C ARG A 608 -3.03 5.14 -23.12
N GLU A 609 -2.12 5.45 -24.03
CA GLU A 609 -0.74 4.92 -24.01
C GLU A 609 0.01 5.37 -22.75
N VAL A 610 -0.08 6.66 -22.42
CA VAL A 610 0.55 7.27 -21.23
C VAL A 610 -0.06 6.76 -19.93
N ALA A 611 -1.38 6.60 -19.86
CA ALA A 611 -2.05 6.04 -18.69
C ALA A 611 -1.67 4.56 -18.45
N LEU A 612 -1.62 3.75 -19.51
CA LEU A 612 -1.16 2.35 -19.42
C LEU A 612 0.32 2.26 -19.00
N TYR A 613 1.17 3.18 -19.47
CA TYR A 613 2.56 3.29 -19.02
C TYR A 613 2.65 3.61 -17.51
N ARG A 614 1.91 4.63 -17.04
CA ARG A 614 1.81 4.99 -15.62
C ARG A 614 1.27 3.84 -14.75
N GLN A 615 0.25 3.10 -15.23
CA GLN A 615 -0.27 1.91 -14.55
C GLN A 615 0.77 0.77 -14.47
N GLY A 616 1.57 0.56 -15.52
CA GLY A 616 2.69 -0.37 -15.51
C GLY A 616 3.73 0.00 -14.45
N LYS A 617 4.26 1.23 -14.51
CA LYS A 617 5.24 1.76 -13.54
C LYS A 617 4.74 1.63 -12.09
N TYR A 618 3.48 1.97 -11.82
CA TYR A 618 2.89 1.83 -10.49
C TYR A 618 2.76 0.37 -10.03
N ARG A 619 2.39 -0.54 -10.94
CA ARG A 619 2.34 -1.99 -10.65
C ARG A 619 3.73 -2.54 -10.29
N ASP A 620 4.76 -2.17 -11.03
CA ASP A 620 6.12 -2.69 -10.82
C ASP A 620 6.73 -2.14 -9.52
N VAL A 621 6.54 -0.86 -9.21
CA VAL A 621 6.89 -0.28 -7.90
C VAL A 621 6.13 -0.95 -6.74
N LYS A 622 4.86 -1.32 -6.94
CA LYS A 622 4.07 -2.04 -5.93
C LYS A 622 4.60 -3.47 -5.72
N LEU A 623 4.97 -4.18 -6.78
CA LEU A 623 5.56 -5.52 -6.71
C LEU A 623 6.94 -5.49 -6.04
N ALA A 624 7.79 -4.49 -6.36
CA ALA A 624 9.08 -4.32 -5.71
C ALA A 624 8.95 -4.10 -4.20
N LYS A 625 7.99 -3.27 -3.75
CA LYS A 625 7.69 -3.06 -2.33
C LYS A 625 7.15 -4.33 -1.64
N GLN A 626 6.38 -5.16 -2.34
CA GLN A 626 5.96 -6.46 -1.80
C GLN A 626 7.13 -7.44 -1.66
N ALA A 627 8.09 -7.43 -2.59
CA ALA A 627 9.28 -8.28 -2.52
C ALA A 627 10.17 -7.96 -1.30
N SER A 628 10.35 -6.68 -0.94
CA SER A 628 11.02 -6.31 0.31
C SER A 628 10.24 -6.75 1.55
N SER A 629 8.92 -6.56 1.58
CA SER A 629 8.09 -6.93 2.74
C SER A 629 8.09 -8.42 3.07
N ILE A 630 8.44 -9.30 2.11
CA ILE A 630 8.59 -10.74 2.39
C ILE A 630 9.78 -11.00 3.34
N GLN A 631 10.87 -10.23 3.22
CA GLN A 631 12.03 -10.37 4.11
C GLN A 631 11.68 -9.95 5.54
N ASP A 632 10.92 -8.85 5.69
CA ASP A 632 10.41 -8.39 6.99
C ASP A 632 9.48 -9.42 7.62
N VAL A 633 8.54 -9.99 6.85
CA VAL A 633 7.62 -11.05 7.33
C VAL A 633 8.35 -12.29 7.82
N PHE A 634 9.44 -12.71 7.17
CA PHE A 634 10.27 -13.82 7.66
C PHE A 634 10.99 -13.52 8.98
N ALA A 635 11.28 -12.25 9.29
CA ALA A 635 11.80 -11.85 10.59
C ALA A 635 10.69 -11.83 11.66
N THR A 636 9.55 -11.20 11.37
CA THR A 636 8.43 -11.07 12.32
C THR A 636 7.74 -12.40 12.65
N MET A 637 7.84 -13.42 11.78
CA MET A 637 7.33 -14.77 12.08
C MET A 637 7.99 -15.46 13.28
N GLY A 638 9.12 -14.94 13.80
CA GLY A 638 9.76 -15.42 15.03
C GLY A 638 9.21 -14.80 16.32
N GLU A 639 8.45 -13.71 16.25
CA GLU A 639 7.89 -13.00 17.41
C GLU A 639 6.45 -13.46 17.70
N GLN A 640 5.95 -13.13 18.90
CA GLN A 640 4.56 -13.46 19.27
C GLN A 640 3.59 -12.72 18.34
N GLN A 641 2.63 -13.45 17.75
CA GLN A 641 1.70 -12.88 16.78
C GLN A 641 0.81 -11.81 17.43
N ALA A 642 1.09 -10.54 17.11
CA ALA A 642 0.22 -9.42 17.42
C ALA A 642 -1.19 -9.65 16.85
N GLY A 643 -2.23 -9.23 17.57
CA GLY A 643 -3.61 -9.35 17.12
C GLY A 643 -3.85 -8.54 15.85
N ILE A 644 -4.21 -9.18 14.74
CA ILE A 644 -4.44 -8.49 13.46
C ILE A 644 -5.93 -8.17 13.31
N VAL A 645 -6.31 -6.90 13.47
CA VAL A 645 -7.64 -6.41 13.11
C VAL A 645 -7.69 -6.16 11.61
N ALA A 646 -8.26 -7.10 10.87
CA ALA A 646 -8.44 -7.01 9.43
C ALA A 646 -9.61 -6.07 9.07
N VAL A 647 -9.35 -5.04 8.28
CA VAL A 647 -10.36 -4.02 7.89
C VAL A 647 -10.42 -3.89 6.36
N MET A 648 -11.64 -3.74 5.84
CA MET A 648 -11.93 -3.28 4.48
C MET A 648 -12.62 -1.92 4.54
N LEU A 649 -12.09 -0.95 3.80
CA LEU A 649 -12.66 0.40 3.69
C LEU A 649 -13.42 0.56 2.36
N LYS A 650 -14.68 0.97 2.44
CA LYS A 650 -15.48 1.44 1.30
C LYS A 650 -16.01 2.84 1.62
N THR A 651 -15.73 3.79 0.74
CA THR A 651 -16.00 5.21 0.96
C THR A 651 -16.69 5.84 -0.24
N ASP A 652 -17.31 6.99 -0.05
CA ASP A 652 -18.00 7.76 -1.08
C ASP A 652 -17.04 8.52 -2.01
N VAL A 653 -15.99 9.11 -1.44
CA VAL A 653 -14.94 9.86 -2.16
C VAL A 653 -13.53 9.37 -1.78
N GLN A 654 -12.57 9.56 -2.68
CA GLN A 654 -11.19 9.08 -2.52
C GLN A 654 -10.45 9.75 -1.34
N GLY A 655 -10.71 11.02 -1.04
CA GLY A 655 -10.10 11.68 0.13
C GLY A 655 -10.55 11.08 1.48
N SER A 656 -11.80 10.64 1.59
CA SER A 656 -12.31 9.92 2.79
C SER A 656 -11.55 8.61 3.02
N ALA A 657 -11.28 7.86 1.95
CA ALA A 657 -10.48 6.62 2.01
C ALA A 657 -9.05 6.87 2.47
N GLU A 658 -8.41 7.94 1.99
CA GLU A 658 -7.06 8.34 2.39
C GLU A 658 -7.00 8.74 3.88
N ALA A 659 -7.93 9.58 4.34
CA ALA A 659 -7.98 10.06 5.72
C ALA A 659 -8.28 8.94 6.73
N LEU A 660 -9.23 8.05 6.43
CA LEU A 660 -9.48 6.84 7.24
C LEU A 660 -8.26 5.91 7.24
N ARG A 661 -7.60 5.74 6.10
CA ARG A 661 -6.42 4.86 5.99
C ARG A 661 -5.25 5.32 6.85
N ASP A 662 -4.92 6.60 6.81
CA ASP A 662 -3.87 7.20 7.64
C ASP A 662 -4.23 7.15 9.13
N SER A 663 -5.48 7.50 9.48
CA SER A 663 -5.95 7.51 10.87
C SER A 663 -5.96 6.11 11.50
N LEU A 664 -6.48 5.10 10.79
CA LEU A 664 -6.50 3.71 11.28
C LEU A 664 -5.10 3.08 11.30
N ALA A 665 -4.19 3.48 10.41
CA ALA A 665 -2.79 3.06 10.49
C ALA A 665 -2.12 3.59 11.78
N LYS A 666 -2.38 4.86 12.14
CA LYS A 666 -1.87 5.50 13.36
C LYS A 666 -2.37 4.89 14.68
N LEU A 667 -3.49 4.14 14.66
CA LEU A 667 -3.96 3.39 15.83
C LEU A 667 -3.13 2.12 16.13
N SER A 668 -2.35 1.61 15.16
CA SER A 668 -1.67 0.32 15.31
C SER A 668 -0.62 0.33 16.42
N THR A 669 -0.64 -0.71 17.25
CA THR A 669 0.27 -0.92 18.38
C THR A 669 1.11 -2.19 18.18
N ALA A 670 2.03 -2.46 19.12
CA ALA A 670 2.80 -3.70 19.13
C ALA A 670 1.97 -4.94 19.55
N GLU A 671 0.94 -4.76 20.39
CA GLU A 671 0.06 -5.85 20.83
C GLU A 671 -1.06 -6.13 19.79
N VAL A 672 -1.62 -5.09 19.17
CA VAL A 672 -2.71 -5.18 18.17
C VAL A 672 -2.44 -4.25 16.99
N GLN A 673 -2.41 -4.80 15.77
CA GLN A 673 -2.16 -4.10 14.50
C GLN A 673 -3.43 -4.02 13.65
N VAL A 674 -3.76 -2.82 13.14
CA VAL A 674 -4.87 -2.64 12.18
C VAL A 674 -4.34 -2.84 10.76
N LYS A 675 -4.88 -3.82 10.04
CA LYS A 675 -4.45 -4.17 8.68
C LYS A 675 -5.57 -3.93 7.67
N ILE A 676 -5.45 -2.82 6.94
CA ILE A 676 -6.36 -2.49 5.84
C ILE A 676 -6.00 -3.36 4.64
N ILE A 677 -6.88 -4.31 4.30
CA ILE A 677 -6.67 -5.27 3.21
C ILE A 677 -7.02 -4.63 1.86
N ALA A 678 -8.15 -3.94 1.82
CA ALA A 678 -8.63 -3.22 0.64
C ALA A 678 -9.22 -1.87 1.07
N SER A 679 -9.03 -0.88 0.21
CA SER A 679 -9.64 0.45 0.31
C SER A 679 -10.12 0.83 -1.07
N GLY A 680 -11.37 1.29 -1.20
CA GLY A 680 -11.94 1.65 -2.48
C GLY A 680 -13.13 2.60 -2.38
N VAL A 681 -13.46 3.20 -3.51
CA VAL A 681 -14.50 4.23 -3.64
C VAL A 681 -15.77 3.63 -4.26
N GLY A 682 -16.93 4.13 -3.87
CA GLY A 682 -18.25 3.68 -4.33
C GLY A 682 -18.89 2.63 -3.43
N GLY A 683 -20.10 2.20 -3.83
CA GLY A 683 -20.93 1.24 -3.09
C GLY A 683 -20.28 -0.13 -2.88
N ILE A 684 -20.73 -0.83 -1.85
CA ILE A 684 -20.20 -2.16 -1.48
C ILE A 684 -20.81 -3.22 -2.41
N THR A 685 -19.93 -4.00 -3.05
CA THR A 685 -20.25 -4.99 -4.09
C THR A 685 -20.11 -6.43 -3.58
N VAL A 686 -20.58 -7.41 -4.36
CA VAL A 686 -20.49 -8.84 -4.00
C VAL A 686 -19.03 -9.31 -3.83
N SER A 687 -18.10 -8.82 -4.66
CA SER A 687 -16.68 -9.19 -4.56
C SER A 687 -16.02 -8.63 -3.31
N ASP A 688 -16.50 -7.49 -2.80
CA ASP A 688 -16.02 -6.92 -1.54
C ASP A 688 -16.40 -7.83 -0.36
N VAL A 689 -17.67 -8.30 -0.33
CA VAL A 689 -18.17 -9.24 0.68
C VAL A 689 -17.41 -10.58 0.63
N GLN A 690 -17.15 -11.12 -0.57
CA GLN A 690 -16.40 -12.36 -0.74
C GLN A 690 -14.94 -12.25 -0.26
N LEU A 691 -14.26 -11.13 -0.55
CA LEU A 691 -12.89 -10.87 -0.11
C LEU A 691 -12.84 -10.68 1.42
N ALA A 692 -13.82 -9.97 1.98
CA ALA A 692 -13.98 -9.81 3.42
C ALA A 692 -14.22 -11.15 4.14
N ALA A 693 -15.11 -12.00 3.62
CA ALA A 693 -15.37 -13.35 4.14
C ALA A 693 -14.10 -14.23 4.11
N ALA A 694 -13.40 -14.26 2.97
CA ALA A 694 -12.16 -15.02 2.81
C ALA A 694 -11.03 -14.55 3.74
N SER A 695 -11.06 -13.28 4.17
CA SER A 695 -10.03 -12.65 5.01
C SER A 695 -10.45 -12.44 6.47
N LYS A 696 -11.70 -12.79 6.84
CA LYS A 696 -12.36 -12.43 8.10
C LYS A 696 -12.21 -10.94 8.46
N ALA A 697 -12.42 -10.06 7.48
CA ALA A 697 -12.25 -8.62 7.63
C ALA A 697 -13.59 -7.91 7.91
N LEU A 698 -13.57 -6.96 8.85
CA LEU A 698 -14.67 -6.01 9.08
C LEU A 698 -14.83 -5.11 7.84
N ILE A 699 -16.05 -4.97 7.32
CA ILE A 699 -16.34 -3.97 6.28
C ILE A 699 -16.83 -2.69 6.94
N ILE A 700 -16.12 -1.59 6.69
CA ILE A 700 -16.49 -0.23 7.08
C ILE A 700 -17.01 0.51 5.83
N GLY A 701 -18.31 0.82 5.83
CA GLY A 701 -18.98 1.60 4.79
C GLY A 701 -19.16 3.05 5.19
N PHE A 702 -18.25 3.92 4.77
CA PHE A 702 -18.28 5.36 5.06
C PHE A 702 -19.13 6.10 4.02
N ASN A 703 -20.27 6.66 4.46
CA ASN A 703 -21.29 7.34 3.66
C ASN A 703 -21.87 6.55 2.46
N VAL A 704 -21.45 5.30 2.28
CA VAL A 704 -21.91 4.38 1.22
C VAL A 704 -22.95 3.38 1.72
N ARG A 705 -23.55 2.65 0.78
CA ARG A 705 -24.50 1.55 1.04
C ARG A 705 -24.09 0.32 0.23
N ALA A 706 -24.45 -0.87 0.72
CA ALA A 706 -24.32 -2.10 -0.04
C ALA A 706 -25.40 -2.21 -1.13
N ASP A 707 -25.01 -2.75 -2.28
CA ASP A 707 -25.94 -3.10 -3.36
C ASP A 707 -26.83 -4.30 -3.00
N SER A 708 -27.91 -4.54 -3.75
CA SER A 708 -28.88 -5.61 -3.47
C SER A 708 -28.21 -6.99 -3.34
N GLY A 709 -27.45 -7.40 -4.35
CA GLY A 709 -26.71 -8.67 -4.32
C GLY A 709 -25.63 -8.73 -3.23
N ALA A 710 -25.07 -7.59 -2.83
CA ALA A 710 -24.13 -7.55 -1.70
C ALA A 710 -24.86 -7.77 -0.36
N ARG A 711 -26.08 -7.23 -0.18
CA ARG A 711 -26.94 -7.50 0.99
C ARG A 711 -27.51 -8.92 1.03
N GLU A 712 -27.55 -9.61 -0.10
CA GLU A 712 -27.87 -11.04 -0.17
C GLU A 712 -26.65 -11.85 0.27
N ALA A 713 -25.47 -11.61 -0.33
CA ALA A 713 -24.22 -12.24 0.06
C ALA A 713 -23.86 -12.04 1.55
N LEU A 714 -24.22 -10.89 2.16
CA LEU A 714 -24.05 -10.59 3.59
C LEU A 714 -25.04 -11.31 4.54
N LYS A 715 -26.05 -12.01 4.02
CA LYS A 715 -26.89 -12.93 4.83
C LYS A 715 -26.34 -14.35 4.79
N ASP A 716 -25.73 -14.71 3.68
CA ASP A 716 -25.13 -16.03 3.45
C ASP A 716 -23.69 -16.13 4.01
N SER A 717 -23.06 -14.98 4.30
CA SER A 717 -21.68 -14.87 4.80
C SER A 717 -21.64 -14.24 6.19
N ASP A 718 -20.93 -14.87 7.13
CA ASP A 718 -20.67 -14.36 8.48
C ASP A 718 -19.62 -13.23 8.44
N VAL A 719 -20.05 -12.03 8.04
CA VAL A 719 -19.20 -10.85 7.83
C VAL A 719 -19.85 -9.60 8.41
N ASP A 720 -19.19 -9.01 9.41
CA ASP A 720 -19.59 -7.72 9.96
C ASP A 720 -19.50 -6.61 8.90
N LEU A 721 -20.61 -5.88 8.71
CA LEU A 721 -20.68 -4.63 7.96
C LEU A 721 -21.23 -3.53 8.87
N ARG A 722 -20.42 -2.49 9.10
CA ARG A 722 -20.81 -1.29 9.84
C ARG A 722 -20.82 -0.07 8.92
N TYR A 723 -21.82 0.80 9.10
CA TYR A 723 -21.99 2.03 8.31
C TYR A 723 -21.76 3.25 9.18
N TYR A 724 -21.02 4.22 8.67
CA TYR A 724 -20.73 5.48 9.36
C TYR A 724 -20.98 6.67 8.47
N SER A 725 -21.32 7.79 9.09
CA SER A 725 -21.44 9.10 8.44
C SER A 725 -20.64 10.19 9.15
N VAL A 726 -19.85 9.83 10.17
CA VAL A 726 -18.88 10.69 10.84
C VAL A 726 -17.59 9.89 11.06
N ILE A 727 -16.43 10.48 10.73
CA ILE A 727 -15.13 9.76 10.74
C ILE A 727 -14.69 9.29 12.13
N TYR A 728 -15.05 10.04 13.18
CA TYR A 728 -14.77 9.68 14.58
C TYR A 728 -15.45 8.37 14.99
N GLU A 729 -16.72 8.17 14.63
CA GLU A 729 -17.48 6.96 15.00
C GLU A 729 -16.82 5.68 14.45
N ALA A 730 -16.27 5.74 13.24
CA ALA A 730 -15.54 4.63 12.62
C ALA A 730 -14.17 4.38 13.28
N ILE A 731 -13.49 5.44 13.74
CA ILE A 731 -12.21 5.37 14.45
C ILE A 731 -12.41 4.79 15.86
N ASP A 732 -13.40 5.29 16.60
CA ASP A 732 -13.68 4.88 17.97
C ASP A 732 -14.23 3.45 18.06
N ASP A 733 -15.04 3.00 17.09
CA ASP A 733 -15.50 1.60 17.03
C ASP A 733 -14.35 0.62 16.78
N VAL A 734 -13.43 0.93 15.85
CA VAL A 734 -12.20 0.14 15.67
C VAL A 734 -11.34 0.18 16.94
N LYS A 735 -11.24 1.33 17.62
CA LYS A 735 -10.51 1.47 18.90
C LYS A 735 -11.12 0.62 20.02
N GLN A 736 -12.46 0.52 20.08
CA GLN A 736 -13.17 -0.38 21.00
C GLN A 736 -12.92 -1.86 20.65
N MET A 737 -12.98 -2.23 19.37
CA MET A 737 -12.65 -3.60 18.92
C MET A 737 -11.20 -3.98 19.25
N MET A 738 -10.24 -3.08 19.04
CA MET A 738 -8.84 -3.30 19.46
C MET A 738 -8.72 -3.46 20.97
N SER A 739 -9.41 -2.62 21.76
CA SER A 739 -9.42 -2.72 23.22
C SER A 739 -10.01 -4.04 23.71
N GLY A 740 -11.02 -4.57 23.02
CA GLY A 740 -11.58 -5.91 23.27
C GLY A 740 -10.68 -7.09 22.85
N MET A 741 -9.61 -6.84 22.09
CA MET A 741 -8.58 -7.83 21.74
C MET A 741 -7.29 -7.70 22.57
N LEU A 742 -7.13 -6.64 23.37
CA LEU A 742 -6.00 -6.52 24.29
C LEU A 742 -6.10 -7.54 25.42
N ALA A 743 -4.97 -8.10 25.82
CA ALA A 743 -4.91 -8.94 27.02
C ALA A 743 -5.24 -8.08 28.26
N PRO A 744 -6.13 -8.54 29.16
CA PRO A 744 -6.47 -7.79 30.37
C PRO A 744 -5.26 -7.69 31.30
N GLU A 745 -5.11 -6.54 31.96
CA GLU A 745 -4.06 -6.33 32.93
C GLU A 745 -4.40 -7.03 34.24
N VAL A 746 -3.70 -8.11 34.55
CA VAL A 746 -3.84 -8.85 35.80
C VAL A 746 -3.21 -8.05 36.93
N LYS A 747 -4.03 -7.38 37.76
CA LYS A 747 -3.57 -6.74 39.00
C LYS A 747 -3.81 -7.65 40.20
N GLU A 748 -2.83 -7.70 41.09
CA GLU A 748 -2.96 -8.42 42.36
C GLU A 748 -3.49 -7.47 43.44
N GLN A 749 -4.75 -7.66 43.82
CA GLN A 749 -5.38 -6.96 44.94
C GLN A 749 -5.21 -7.79 46.22
N ILE A 750 -4.50 -7.26 47.21
CA ILE A 750 -4.39 -7.91 48.53
C ILE A 750 -5.77 -7.89 49.20
N LEU A 751 -6.23 -9.07 49.65
CA LEU A 751 -7.52 -9.26 50.34
C LEU A 751 -7.37 -9.26 51.86
N GLY A 752 -6.22 -9.69 52.38
CA GLY A 752 -5.94 -9.70 53.81
C GLY A 752 -4.58 -10.31 54.14
N VAL A 753 -4.12 -10.07 55.37
CA VAL A 753 -2.82 -10.51 55.90
C VAL A 753 -3.06 -11.28 57.19
N ALA A 754 -2.37 -12.40 57.36
CA ALA A 754 -2.42 -13.20 58.59
C ALA A 754 -1.00 -13.50 59.12
N THR A 755 -0.75 -13.19 60.39
CA THR A 755 0.55 -13.44 61.02
C THR A 755 0.54 -14.79 61.74
N VAL A 756 1.56 -15.61 61.50
CA VAL A 756 1.73 -16.92 62.15
C VAL A 756 2.16 -16.72 63.61
N ARG A 757 1.39 -17.28 64.55
CA ARG A 757 1.73 -17.33 65.98
C ARG A 757 2.48 -18.61 66.32
N GLU A 758 1.90 -19.75 65.99
CA GLU A 758 2.42 -21.08 66.32
C GLU A 758 2.29 -22.02 65.11
N VAL A 759 3.08 -23.09 65.07
CA VAL A 759 3.13 -24.03 63.94
C VAL A 759 2.91 -25.46 64.44
N PHE A 760 1.78 -26.05 64.06
CA PHE A 760 1.37 -27.39 64.46
C PHE A 760 1.73 -28.40 63.36
N ARG A 761 2.11 -29.62 63.77
CA ARG A 761 2.40 -30.73 62.84
C ARG A 761 1.36 -31.83 63.04
N SER A 762 0.63 -32.18 61.97
CA SER A 762 -0.43 -33.18 61.99
C SER A 762 -0.16 -34.28 60.97
N SER A 763 -0.22 -35.54 61.39
CA SER A 763 -0.05 -36.71 60.52
C SER A 763 -1.11 -36.83 59.41
N LYS A 764 -2.23 -36.09 59.51
CA LYS A 764 -3.32 -36.10 58.52
C LYS A 764 -3.38 -34.84 57.63
N PHE A 765 -2.75 -33.74 58.04
CA PHE A 765 -2.90 -32.42 57.39
C PHE A 765 -1.58 -31.65 57.24
N GLY A 766 -0.43 -32.32 57.38
CA GLY A 766 0.89 -31.70 57.19
C GLY A 766 1.24 -30.66 58.25
N VAL A 767 1.83 -29.55 57.81
CA VAL A 767 2.19 -28.40 58.65
C VAL A 767 1.05 -27.39 58.61
N VAL A 768 0.47 -27.10 59.77
CA VAL A 768 -0.67 -26.16 59.92
C VAL A 768 -0.24 -24.99 60.78
N ALA A 769 -0.26 -23.80 60.21
CA ALA A 769 0.07 -22.56 60.90
C ALA A 769 -1.16 -22.05 61.68
N GLY A 770 -1.02 -21.87 62.99
CA GLY A 770 -1.97 -21.13 63.82
C GLY A 770 -1.74 -19.64 63.61
N CYS A 771 -2.64 -18.99 62.90
CA CYS A 771 -2.50 -17.61 62.44
C CYS A 771 -3.58 -16.70 63.06
N LEU A 772 -3.23 -15.44 63.27
CA LEU A 772 -4.19 -14.36 63.53
C LEU A 772 -4.31 -13.52 62.25
N VAL A 773 -5.52 -13.34 61.71
CA VAL A 773 -5.75 -12.40 60.61
C VAL A 773 -5.60 -10.98 61.18
N THR A 774 -4.58 -10.26 60.74
CA THR A 774 -4.29 -8.89 61.21
C THR A 774 -5.12 -7.87 60.45
N ASP A 775 -5.20 -7.98 59.12
CA ASP A 775 -5.99 -7.09 58.27
C ASP A 775 -6.77 -7.86 57.20
N GLY A 776 -7.87 -7.29 56.74
CA GLY A 776 -8.71 -7.80 55.66
C GLY A 776 -9.38 -9.16 55.95
N VAL A 777 -9.44 -10.00 54.92
CA VAL A 777 -10.13 -11.30 54.91
C VAL A 777 -9.30 -12.34 54.15
N VAL A 778 -9.01 -13.48 54.79
CA VAL A 778 -8.40 -14.65 54.13
C VAL A 778 -9.51 -15.53 53.55
N LYS A 779 -9.39 -15.92 52.28
CA LYS A 779 -10.34 -16.81 51.58
C LYS A 779 -9.67 -18.09 51.10
N ARG A 780 -10.34 -19.24 51.27
CA ARG A 780 -9.77 -20.57 50.95
C ARG A 780 -9.29 -20.73 49.50
N ASN A 781 -10.01 -20.15 48.54
CA ASN A 781 -9.78 -20.39 47.11
C ASN A 781 -8.81 -19.38 46.45
N ASN A 782 -8.32 -18.40 47.20
CA ASN A 782 -7.43 -17.36 46.70
C ASN A 782 -5.95 -17.79 46.79
N PRO A 783 -5.09 -17.33 45.86
CA PRO A 783 -3.65 -17.49 46.01
C PRO A 783 -3.14 -16.77 47.26
N ILE A 784 -2.04 -17.29 47.79
CA ILE A 784 -1.33 -16.74 48.95
C ILE A 784 0.16 -16.66 48.67
N ARG A 785 0.82 -15.74 49.36
CA ARG A 785 2.29 -15.69 49.45
C ARG A 785 2.74 -15.59 50.90
N VAL A 786 3.82 -16.28 51.23
CA VAL A 786 4.42 -16.32 52.57
C VAL A 786 5.64 -15.40 52.58
N LEU A 787 5.62 -14.41 53.48
CA LEU A 787 6.68 -13.44 53.67
C LEU A 787 7.37 -13.65 55.02
N ARG A 788 8.68 -13.41 55.04
CA ARG A 788 9.52 -13.34 56.24
C ARG A 788 10.37 -12.09 56.10
N ASP A 789 10.36 -11.22 57.10
CA ASP A 789 11.06 -9.92 57.06
C ASP A 789 10.73 -9.07 55.80
N ASN A 790 9.47 -9.15 55.35
CA ASN A 790 8.91 -8.56 54.11
C ASN A 790 9.47 -9.14 52.78
N VAL A 791 10.23 -10.24 52.81
CA VAL A 791 10.70 -10.96 51.62
C VAL A 791 9.77 -12.15 51.35
N VAL A 792 9.26 -12.26 50.12
CA VAL A 792 8.47 -13.41 49.67
C VAL A 792 9.36 -14.66 49.58
N ILE A 793 9.06 -15.69 50.38
CA ILE A 793 9.75 -16.99 50.34
C ILE A 793 9.01 -17.98 49.43
N PHE A 794 7.68 -17.91 49.40
CA PHE A 794 6.84 -18.90 48.72
C PHE A 794 5.55 -18.28 48.21
N GLU A 795 5.16 -18.64 46.99
CA GLU A 795 3.84 -18.35 46.42
C GLU A 795 3.10 -19.67 46.17
N GLY A 796 1.79 -19.71 46.43
CA GLY A 796 1.00 -20.92 46.27
C GLY A 796 -0.47 -20.75 46.61
N ALA A 797 -1.08 -21.84 47.08
CA ALA A 797 -2.50 -21.90 47.41
C ALA A 797 -2.73 -22.59 48.76
N LEU A 798 -3.87 -22.29 49.38
CA LEU A 798 -4.30 -22.93 50.62
C LEU A 798 -4.78 -24.36 50.36
N GLU A 799 -4.32 -25.29 51.19
CA GLU A 799 -4.80 -26.68 51.22
C GLU A 799 -6.02 -26.80 52.14
N SER A 800 -5.96 -26.14 53.30
CA SER A 800 -7.10 -26.02 54.21
C SER A 800 -7.08 -24.69 54.97
N LEU A 801 -8.29 -24.17 55.23
CA LEU A 801 -8.55 -23.02 56.08
C LEU A 801 -9.59 -23.46 57.11
N ARG A 802 -9.24 -23.42 58.40
CA ARG A 802 -10.09 -23.92 59.49
C ARG A 802 -10.18 -22.95 60.64
N ARG A 803 -11.29 -23.00 61.36
CA ARG A 803 -11.52 -22.28 62.61
C ARG A 803 -11.86 -23.30 63.70
N PHE A 804 -10.95 -23.47 64.67
CA PHE A 804 -10.96 -24.55 65.66
C PHE A 804 -11.05 -25.96 65.03
N LYS A 805 -12.25 -26.49 64.82
CA LYS A 805 -12.50 -27.83 64.25
C LYS A 805 -13.20 -27.79 62.89
N ASP A 806 -13.77 -26.66 62.51
CA ASP A 806 -14.64 -26.51 61.35
C ASP A 806 -13.88 -25.93 60.15
N GLU A 807 -14.27 -26.30 58.93
CA GLU A 807 -13.69 -25.71 57.71
C GLU A 807 -14.36 -24.37 57.39
N ALA A 808 -13.54 -23.33 57.16
CA ALA A 808 -14.00 -21.97 56.94
C ALA A 808 -13.68 -21.52 55.50
N ASN A 809 -14.67 -20.97 54.81
CA ASN A 809 -14.47 -20.43 53.45
C ASN A 809 -13.85 -19.02 53.47
N GLU A 810 -14.19 -18.22 54.47
CA GLU A 810 -13.56 -16.92 54.77
C GLU A 810 -13.25 -16.78 56.27
N VAL A 811 -12.18 -16.05 56.61
CA VAL A 811 -11.84 -15.64 57.98
C VAL A 811 -11.48 -14.15 57.96
N ARG A 812 -12.09 -13.37 58.86
CA ARG A 812 -11.96 -11.91 58.94
C ARG A 812 -10.91 -11.48 59.97
N SER A 813 -10.35 -10.28 59.81
CA SER A 813 -9.43 -9.64 60.77
C SER A 813 -9.90 -9.76 62.23
N GLY A 814 -8.94 -9.93 63.14
CA GLY A 814 -9.15 -10.15 64.57
C GLY A 814 -9.52 -11.59 64.94
N THR A 815 -9.67 -12.51 63.97
CA THR A 815 -10.02 -13.91 64.21
C THR A 815 -8.82 -14.85 64.05
N GLU A 816 -8.67 -15.79 64.98
CA GLU A 816 -7.66 -16.87 64.88
C GLU A 816 -8.14 -18.00 63.97
N CYS A 817 -7.22 -18.55 63.17
CA CYS A 817 -7.48 -19.63 62.22
C CYS A 817 -6.28 -20.57 62.04
N GLY A 818 -6.55 -21.81 61.66
CA GLY A 818 -5.55 -22.77 61.19
C GLY A 818 -5.44 -22.70 59.67
N ILE A 819 -4.23 -22.43 59.18
CA ILE A 819 -3.91 -22.27 57.75
C ILE A 819 -2.94 -23.39 57.35
N GLY A 820 -3.35 -24.27 56.43
CA GLY A 820 -2.48 -25.26 55.80
C GLY A 820 -2.07 -24.81 54.40
N VAL A 821 -0.77 -24.68 54.15
CA VAL A 821 -0.20 -24.22 52.86
C VAL A 821 0.18 -25.43 52.01
N LYS A 822 -0.34 -25.50 50.77
CA LYS A 822 -0.09 -26.64 49.90
C LYS A 822 1.38 -26.74 49.50
N ASN A 823 1.96 -27.93 49.63
CA ASN A 823 3.36 -28.26 49.28
C ASN A 823 4.46 -27.46 50.00
N TYR A 824 4.17 -26.76 51.11
CA TYR A 824 5.16 -25.98 51.86
C TYR A 824 5.28 -26.41 53.32
N GLN A 825 6.50 -26.43 53.89
CA GLN A 825 6.77 -27.01 55.21
C GLN A 825 7.66 -26.17 56.15
N ASP A 826 8.44 -25.20 55.67
CA ASP A 826 9.28 -24.30 56.51
C ASP A 826 8.51 -23.04 56.96
N ILE A 827 7.29 -23.23 57.47
CA ILE A 827 6.56 -22.14 58.14
C ILE A 827 7.12 -21.97 59.54
N ARG A 828 7.36 -20.73 59.95
CA ARG A 828 7.89 -20.35 61.27
C ARG A 828 6.95 -19.36 61.96
N ALA A 829 7.09 -19.24 63.28
CA ALA A 829 6.41 -18.18 64.03
C ALA A 829 6.91 -16.80 63.55
N ALA A 830 6.01 -15.81 63.56
CA ALA A 830 6.18 -14.46 63.01
C ALA A 830 6.29 -14.33 61.47
N ASP A 831 6.20 -15.43 60.70
CA ASP A 831 5.96 -15.34 59.25
C ASP A 831 4.59 -14.65 58.98
N GLN A 832 4.48 -13.96 57.84
CA GLN A 832 3.23 -13.34 57.38
C GLN A 832 2.71 -14.07 56.14
N ILE A 833 1.40 -14.30 56.07
CA ILE A 833 0.71 -14.89 54.93
C ILE A 833 -0.22 -13.83 54.34
N GLU A 834 0.16 -13.29 53.18
CA GLU A 834 -0.70 -12.41 52.39
C GLU A 834 -1.61 -13.25 51.50
N CYS A 835 -2.91 -13.01 51.57
CA CYS A 835 -3.92 -13.55 50.67
C CYS A 835 -4.32 -12.47 49.67
N TYR A 836 -4.28 -12.79 48.37
CA TYR A 836 -4.55 -11.82 47.31
C TYR A 836 -5.49 -12.40 46.24
N SER A 837 -6.09 -11.52 45.45
CA SER A 837 -6.89 -11.86 44.29
C SER A 837 -6.24 -11.31 43.04
N ARG A 838 -6.13 -12.15 42.02
CA ARG A 838 -5.88 -11.66 40.65
C ARG A 838 -7.19 -11.09 40.13
N VAL A 839 -7.16 -9.84 39.72
CA VAL A 839 -8.29 -9.11 39.12
C VAL A 839 -7.86 -8.71 37.72
N GLU A 840 -8.54 -9.25 36.72
CA GLU A 840 -8.35 -8.89 35.32
C GLU A 840 -9.04 -7.56 35.06
N ILE A 841 -8.25 -6.53 34.70
CA ILE A 841 -8.75 -5.21 34.33
C ILE A 841 -8.60 -5.07 32.81
N ALA A 842 -9.72 -4.92 32.11
CA ALA A 842 -9.69 -4.66 30.66
C ALA A 842 -8.89 -3.37 30.38
N ARG A 843 -7.93 -3.46 29.45
CA ARG A 843 -7.14 -2.31 29.00
C ARG A 843 -7.93 -1.47 27.99
N THR A 844 -7.67 -0.17 27.95
CA THR A 844 -8.21 0.76 26.96
C THR A 844 -7.08 1.50 26.27
N LEU A 845 -7.24 1.72 24.96
CA LEU A 845 -6.36 2.53 24.12
C LEU A 845 -6.71 4.02 24.21
#